data_AF-K1PPW8-F1
#
_entry.id   AF-K1PPW8-F1
#
_cell.length_a   1.000
_cell.length_b   1.000
_cell.length_c   1.000
_cell.angle_alpha   90.00
_cell.angle_beta   90.00
_cell.angle_gamma   90.00
#
_symmetry.space_group_name_H-M   'P 1'
#
loop_
_entity.id
_entity.type
_entity.pdbx_description
1 polymer ?
#
loop_
_entity_poly.entity_id
_entity_poly.type
_entity_poly.pdbx_seq_one_letter_code
_entity_poly.pdbx_strand_id
1 'polypeptide(L)'
;MAGILLVAFLSLAFGTTEGASGSSWSYGESDGPGHWESAYPKCGLTRQSPINLPNSQDMVYNSDLKPFMLEGFKNPQDYKLKILNNGHTVQVNVEEGDLTVEGGGLPGRFKTAQFHFHWGSDNMRGSEHLSDGSSYPMELHVVNYNEKYGSLSNAASKERDGLAVLGFFFVISDEENSGLRTMLNKFNDVKTKGAMTELTSFSIESMLPLAAGNPDHFYRYSGSLTTPPCFESVVWTIFENAISISEQQMDMFRKLLEDNLTNGTHVIVNNFRPVQPLGERQVMRSFELLEPQLLSFDLNKPHLQPLRLDIKRKLSARSDRVKSVDLHPTEPWMLASLYNGNVHVWNHESQQLIKSFEVCDLPVRCSRFVPRKNWVITGSDDMQIRVFNYNTLERVHQFEAHSDYIRSIAVHPTQPFILSSSDDMLIKLWDWDKKWACNQVFEGHSHYVMQIVINPKDNNTFASASLDRTVKVWNLGSNTPNFTLEGHEKGVNCVDYYSGGDKPYLISGADDRLIKIWDYQNKTCVQTLEGHAQNISAVAFHPELPIIMTGSEDGTVRIWHANTYRLESTLNYGLERVWAIAAQKGSNNVALGYDEGSIIIKLGREEPAMSMDSSGQIIWAKHSEIQQANIKAIGDQDMKDGERLPLAVKDMGSCEIYPQTVAHNPNGRFVVVCGDGEYIIYTAMALRNKSFGSAQEFVWGSDSSVYATRESTSSVKIFKNFKEQKAFKPEFGAEGKNENMFA
;
A
#
# COMPACT_ATOMS: atom_id res chain seq x y z
N MET A 1 -49.78 22.48 -31.32
CA MET A 1 -50.33 21.21 -30.78
C MET A 1 -49.53 20.08 -31.37
N ALA A 2 -49.03 19.19 -30.49
CA ALA A 2 -48.40 17.89 -30.76
C ALA A 2 -47.18 17.91 -31.71
N GLY A 3 -45.92 17.82 -31.27
CA GLY A 3 -45.43 17.12 -30.09
C GLY A 3 -45.37 15.61 -30.37
N ILE A 4 -44.39 15.17 -31.19
CA ILE A 4 -44.03 13.76 -31.38
C ILE A 4 -42.50 13.65 -31.41
N LEU A 5 -42.03 12.91 -30.41
CA LEU A 5 -40.71 12.36 -30.08
C LEU A 5 -39.56 12.56 -31.09
N LEU A 6 -38.53 13.30 -30.65
CA LEU A 6 -37.15 13.16 -31.14
C LEU A 6 -36.36 12.31 -30.11
N VAL A 7 -36.45 10.99 -30.26
CA VAL A 7 -35.49 10.04 -29.67
C VAL A 7 -34.50 9.67 -30.77
N ALA A 8 -33.23 9.54 -30.40
CA ALA A 8 -32.07 9.27 -31.24
C ALA A 8 -31.52 10.51 -31.96
N PHE A 9 -30.39 11.02 -31.45
CA PHE A 9 -29.21 11.44 -32.22
C PHE A 9 -28.10 11.91 -31.26
N LEU A 10 -27.58 10.95 -30.48
CA LEU A 10 -26.14 10.82 -30.18
C LEU A 10 -25.59 9.53 -30.81
N SER A 11 -26.34 8.99 -31.78
CA SER A 11 -25.88 8.07 -32.82
C SER A 11 -26.11 8.73 -34.18
N LEU A 12 -25.03 9.28 -34.75
CA LEU A 12 -24.84 9.75 -36.14
C LEU A 12 -25.26 11.17 -36.54
N ALA A 13 -24.24 12.00 -36.73
CA ALA A 13 -24.18 13.23 -37.51
C ALA A 13 -25.14 13.38 -38.75
N PHE A 14 -25.80 14.54 -38.76
CA PHE A 14 -26.31 15.39 -39.87
C PHE A 14 -27.41 14.92 -40.85
N GLY A 15 -28.39 15.81 -41.06
CA GLY A 15 -29.29 15.82 -42.20
C GLY A 15 -28.77 16.70 -43.36
N THR A 16 -28.45 16.02 -44.46
CA THR A 16 -28.60 16.35 -45.90
C THR A 16 -28.22 17.75 -46.43
N THR A 17 -27.15 17.81 -47.22
CA THR A 17 -27.25 17.82 -48.69
C THR A 17 -26.07 17.01 -49.29
N GLU A 18 -26.44 16.02 -50.12
CA GLU A 18 -25.67 15.19 -51.05
C GLU A 18 -24.50 14.31 -50.55
N GLY A 19 -24.80 13.01 -50.40
CA GLY A 19 -24.00 11.98 -51.10
C GLY A 19 -22.98 11.16 -50.31
N ALA A 20 -23.40 10.42 -49.27
CA ALA A 20 -22.83 9.11 -48.92
C ALA A 20 -23.74 8.38 -47.92
N SER A 21 -24.13 7.15 -48.26
CA SER A 21 -25.06 6.28 -47.51
C SER A 21 -24.63 6.04 -46.06
N GLY A 22 -25.48 6.41 -45.11
CA GLY A 22 -25.28 6.15 -43.68
C GLY A 22 -25.52 4.68 -43.32
N SER A 23 -24.47 4.02 -42.84
CA SER A 23 -24.57 2.73 -42.15
C SER A 23 -24.92 2.97 -40.67
N SER A 24 -25.92 2.23 -40.17
CA SER A 24 -26.23 2.15 -38.75
C SER A 24 -25.15 1.33 -38.06
N TRP A 25 -24.37 1.93 -37.16
CA TRP A 25 -23.35 1.19 -36.40
C TRP A 25 -23.97 0.45 -35.22
N SER A 26 -23.36 -0.68 -34.82
CA SER A 26 -23.70 -1.44 -33.61
C SER A 26 -22.42 -1.86 -32.89
N TYR A 27 -22.51 -2.17 -31.59
CA TYR A 27 -21.38 -2.75 -30.83
C TYR A 27 -21.11 -4.23 -31.17
N GLY A 28 -21.79 -4.79 -32.16
CA GLY A 28 -21.60 -6.16 -32.63
C GLY A 28 -20.35 -6.32 -33.50
N GLU A 29 -19.95 -7.57 -33.73
CA GLU A 29 -18.68 -7.97 -34.35
C GLU A 29 -18.40 -7.37 -35.73
N SER A 30 -19.40 -6.90 -36.50
CA SER A 30 -19.17 -6.35 -37.84
C SER A 30 -18.68 -4.89 -37.87
N ASP A 31 -19.02 -4.09 -36.86
CA ASP A 31 -18.74 -2.63 -36.80
C ASP A 31 -18.19 -2.18 -35.42
N GLY A 32 -17.83 -3.15 -34.58
CA GLY A 32 -17.36 -2.93 -33.21
C GLY A 32 -15.97 -2.28 -33.10
N PRO A 33 -15.49 -2.03 -31.87
CA PRO A 33 -14.22 -1.33 -31.61
C PRO A 33 -13.01 -1.88 -32.36
N GLY A 34 -12.94 -3.21 -32.57
CA GLY A 34 -11.87 -3.86 -33.34
C GLY A 34 -11.86 -3.53 -34.83
N HIS A 35 -12.90 -2.90 -35.37
CA HIS A 35 -13.04 -2.51 -36.79
C HIS A 35 -13.10 -1.00 -37.00
N TRP A 36 -13.03 -0.20 -35.94
CA TRP A 36 -13.07 1.26 -36.03
C TRP A 36 -11.90 1.86 -36.82
N GLU A 37 -10.74 1.19 -36.83
CA GLU A 37 -9.60 1.55 -37.68
C GLU A 37 -9.97 1.60 -39.16
N SER A 38 -10.76 0.62 -39.60
CA SER A 38 -11.19 0.47 -40.99
C SER A 38 -12.38 1.38 -41.31
N ALA A 39 -13.31 1.55 -40.37
CA ALA A 39 -14.51 2.37 -40.54
C ALA A 39 -14.21 3.88 -40.48
N TYR A 40 -13.20 4.29 -39.71
CA TYR A 40 -12.81 5.70 -39.53
C TYR A 40 -11.29 5.91 -39.58
N PRO A 41 -10.66 5.73 -40.76
CA PRO A 41 -9.19 5.76 -40.91
C PRO A 41 -8.58 7.13 -40.56
N LYS A 42 -9.36 8.21 -40.68
CA LYS A 42 -8.93 9.58 -40.35
C LYS A 42 -8.52 9.75 -38.87
N CYS A 43 -8.91 8.81 -38.01
CA CYS A 43 -8.71 8.91 -36.57
C CYS A 43 -7.36 8.39 -36.07
N GLY A 44 -6.62 7.64 -36.91
CA GLY A 44 -5.24 7.26 -36.65
C GLY A 44 -4.98 6.55 -35.31
N LEU A 45 -5.96 5.81 -34.77
CA LEU A 45 -5.89 4.98 -33.54
C LEU A 45 -5.40 5.64 -32.24
N THR A 46 -5.16 6.95 -32.20
CA THR A 46 -4.40 7.61 -31.12
C THR A 46 -5.26 8.49 -30.22
N ARG A 47 -6.53 8.72 -30.57
CA ARG A 47 -7.35 9.78 -29.98
C ARG A 47 -8.72 9.31 -29.48
N GLN A 48 -9.01 8.02 -29.66
CA GLN A 48 -10.25 7.41 -29.20
C GLN A 48 -10.28 7.27 -27.67
N SER A 49 -11.49 7.32 -27.11
CA SER A 49 -11.77 7.05 -25.69
C SER A 49 -12.68 5.82 -25.57
N PRO A 50 -12.71 5.11 -24.44
CA PRO A 50 -11.97 5.37 -23.18
C PRO A 50 -10.50 4.97 -23.25
N ILE A 51 -9.69 5.40 -22.28
CA ILE A 51 -8.25 5.05 -22.15
C ILE A 51 -7.97 4.29 -20.85
N ASN A 52 -6.83 3.62 -20.78
CA ASN A 52 -6.22 3.27 -19.51
C ASN A 52 -5.53 4.53 -18.95
N LEU A 53 -6.02 5.04 -17.83
CA LEU A 53 -5.34 6.12 -17.12
C LEU A 53 -3.97 5.58 -16.66
N PRO A 54 -2.86 6.26 -17.02
CA PRO A 54 -1.54 5.82 -16.61
C PRO A 54 -1.39 5.90 -15.08
N ASN A 55 -0.26 5.45 -14.53
CA ASN A 55 0.01 5.65 -13.12
C ASN A 55 -0.02 7.17 -12.80
N SER A 56 -0.55 7.55 -11.64
CA SER A 56 -0.70 8.97 -11.27
C SER A 56 0.64 9.72 -11.23
N GLN A 57 1.77 9.00 -11.05
CA GLN A 57 3.13 9.55 -11.15
C GLN A 57 3.53 9.92 -12.59
N ASP A 58 2.98 9.23 -13.60
CA ASP A 58 3.21 9.49 -15.03
C ASP A 58 2.28 10.59 -15.56
N MET A 59 1.35 11.09 -14.73
CA MET A 59 0.43 12.17 -15.08
C MET A 59 0.99 13.54 -14.73
N VAL A 60 0.70 14.52 -15.58
CA VAL A 60 1.18 15.89 -15.42
C VAL A 60 0.32 16.62 -14.38
N TYR A 61 0.91 17.08 -13.29
CA TYR A 61 0.21 18.00 -12.38
C TYR A 61 -0.13 19.30 -13.11
N ASN A 62 -1.38 19.73 -13.00
CA ASN A 62 -1.79 21.03 -13.50
C ASN A 62 -2.53 21.82 -12.40
N SER A 63 -1.83 22.83 -11.85
CA SER A 63 -2.33 23.70 -10.78
C SER A 63 -3.52 24.58 -11.19
N ASP A 64 -3.79 24.72 -12.49
CA ASP A 64 -4.92 25.50 -13.02
C ASP A 64 -6.23 24.71 -13.00
N LEU A 65 -6.18 23.39 -12.78
CA LEU A 65 -7.36 22.55 -12.61
C LEU A 65 -7.95 22.75 -11.21
N LYS A 66 -8.69 23.86 -11.05
CA LYS A 66 -9.41 24.21 -9.82
C LYS A 66 -10.66 23.33 -9.63
N PRO A 67 -11.26 23.30 -8.43
CA PRO A 67 -12.45 22.50 -8.17
C PRO A 67 -13.63 22.89 -9.08
N PHE A 68 -14.58 21.97 -9.23
CA PHE A 68 -15.82 22.24 -9.95
C PHE A 68 -16.81 23.02 -9.10
N MET A 69 -17.59 23.87 -9.75
CA MET A 69 -18.78 24.49 -9.19
C MET A 69 -20.00 23.82 -9.82
N LEU A 70 -20.80 23.18 -8.98
CA LEU A 70 -22.05 22.53 -9.36
C LEU A 70 -23.24 23.38 -8.89
N GLU A 71 -24.00 23.92 -9.83
CA GLU A 71 -25.21 24.70 -9.53
C GLU A 71 -26.47 23.91 -9.90
N GLY A 72 -27.49 23.99 -9.04
CA GLY A 72 -28.80 23.36 -9.25
C GLY A 72 -28.92 21.91 -8.79
N PHE A 73 -27.84 21.23 -8.40
CA PHE A 73 -27.86 19.79 -8.06
C PHE A 73 -28.47 19.45 -6.68
N LYS A 74 -28.51 20.43 -5.77
CA LYS A 74 -28.81 20.24 -4.34
C LYS A 74 -30.26 19.86 -4.05
N ASN A 75 -31.20 20.49 -4.75
CA ASN A 75 -32.62 20.37 -4.43
C ASN A 75 -33.31 19.55 -5.53
N PRO A 76 -33.75 18.30 -5.25
CA PRO A 76 -34.44 17.46 -6.24
C PRO A 76 -35.76 18.03 -6.78
N GLN A 77 -36.27 19.12 -6.19
CA GLN A 77 -37.48 19.80 -6.63
C GLN A 77 -37.20 20.83 -7.74
N ASP A 78 -35.93 21.21 -7.94
CA ASP A 78 -35.53 22.25 -8.89
C ASP A 78 -35.30 21.69 -10.30
N TYR A 79 -35.42 20.36 -10.47
CA TYR A 79 -35.22 19.67 -11.74
C TYR A 79 -36.12 18.43 -11.87
N LYS A 80 -36.37 18.00 -13.11
CA LYS A 80 -37.09 16.78 -13.44
C LYS A 80 -36.19 15.81 -14.18
N LEU A 81 -36.14 14.57 -13.68
CA LEU A 81 -35.34 13.50 -14.26
C LEU A 81 -36.20 12.40 -14.83
N LYS A 82 -35.71 11.80 -15.91
CA LYS A 82 -36.35 10.65 -16.54
C LYS A 82 -35.33 9.54 -16.77
N ILE A 83 -35.58 8.38 -16.15
CA ILE A 83 -34.76 7.19 -16.37
C ILE A 83 -35.28 6.46 -17.61
N LEU A 84 -34.37 6.02 -18.48
CA LEU A 84 -34.61 5.38 -19.76
C LEU A 84 -33.64 4.21 -19.90
N ASN A 85 -34.16 3.03 -20.21
CA ASN A 85 -33.35 1.97 -20.75
C ASN A 85 -33.25 2.18 -22.27
N ASN A 86 -32.09 2.62 -22.75
CA ASN A 86 -31.90 2.86 -24.19
C ASN A 86 -31.48 1.58 -24.97
N GLY A 87 -31.40 0.44 -24.28
CA GLY A 87 -30.93 -0.84 -24.80
C GLY A 87 -29.44 -1.09 -24.63
N HIS A 88 -28.66 -0.10 -24.20
CA HIS A 88 -27.21 -0.20 -23.97
C HIS A 88 -26.81 0.18 -22.55
N THR A 89 -27.59 1.05 -21.89
CA THR A 89 -27.36 1.51 -20.53
C THR A 89 -28.68 1.92 -19.89
N VAL A 90 -28.67 2.05 -18.57
CA VAL A 90 -29.60 2.91 -17.84
C VAL A 90 -29.14 4.36 -18.00
N GLN A 91 -29.94 5.16 -18.71
CA GLN A 91 -29.69 6.57 -18.97
C GLN A 91 -30.69 7.41 -18.17
N VAL A 92 -30.24 8.47 -17.52
CA VAL A 92 -31.11 9.42 -16.82
C VAL A 92 -30.97 10.79 -17.48
N ASN A 93 -32.07 11.26 -18.05
CA ASN A 93 -32.14 12.55 -18.74
C ASN A 93 -32.60 13.65 -17.80
N VAL A 94 -32.02 14.84 -17.98
CA VAL A 94 -32.49 16.08 -17.34
C VAL A 94 -33.51 16.72 -18.27
N GLU A 95 -34.80 16.61 -17.94
CA GLU A 95 -35.89 17.12 -18.78
C GLU A 95 -36.20 18.60 -18.47
N GLU A 96 -36.14 18.97 -17.19
CA GLU A 96 -36.34 20.34 -16.71
C GLU A 96 -35.33 20.63 -15.59
N GLY A 97 -34.94 21.90 -15.44
CA GLY A 97 -33.96 22.35 -14.44
C GLY A 97 -32.71 22.98 -15.07
N ASP A 98 -31.99 23.77 -14.28
CA ASP A 98 -30.72 24.39 -14.70
C ASP A 98 -29.55 23.81 -13.92
N LEU A 99 -29.18 22.58 -14.29
CA LEU A 99 -28.04 21.87 -13.72
C LEU A 99 -26.76 22.24 -14.48
N THR A 100 -25.87 23.00 -13.84
CA THR A 100 -24.68 23.50 -14.52
C THR A 100 -23.38 23.20 -13.79
N VAL A 101 -22.33 23.03 -14.59
CA VAL A 101 -20.98 22.67 -14.18
C VAL A 101 -20.02 23.74 -14.70
N GLU A 102 -19.28 24.36 -13.79
CA GLU A 102 -18.21 25.32 -14.07
C GLU A 102 -16.92 24.93 -13.32
N GLY A 103 -15.82 25.60 -13.60
CA GLY A 103 -14.54 25.30 -12.96
C GLY A 103 -13.90 24.02 -13.52
N GLY A 104 -13.04 23.35 -12.74
CA GLY A 104 -12.37 22.14 -13.23
C GLY A 104 -11.35 22.37 -14.34
N GLY A 105 -11.05 23.61 -14.73
CA GLY A 105 -10.33 23.93 -15.97
C GLY A 105 -11.18 23.87 -17.25
N LEU A 106 -12.51 23.85 -17.15
CA LEU A 106 -13.42 23.92 -18.30
C LEU A 106 -13.51 25.35 -18.88
N PRO A 107 -13.63 25.52 -20.21
CA PRO A 107 -13.75 26.83 -20.84
C PRO A 107 -15.20 27.34 -20.82
N GLY A 108 -15.62 27.83 -19.65
CA GLY A 108 -16.94 28.43 -19.43
C GLY A 108 -17.96 27.50 -18.79
N ARG A 109 -19.25 27.83 -18.96
CA ARG A 109 -20.39 27.16 -18.34
C ARG A 109 -20.88 25.98 -19.17
N PHE A 110 -21.01 24.82 -18.52
CA PHE A 110 -21.53 23.60 -19.13
C PHE A 110 -22.86 23.22 -18.49
N LYS A 111 -23.82 22.79 -19.31
CA LYS A 111 -25.14 22.35 -18.85
C LYS A 111 -25.25 20.83 -18.90
N THR A 112 -25.77 20.24 -17.82
CA THR A 112 -25.96 18.79 -17.71
C THR A 112 -27.10 18.34 -18.59
N ALA A 113 -26.85 17.38 -19.48
CA ALA A 113 -27.89 16.80 -20.32
C ALA A 113 -28.42 15.48 -19.77
N GLN A 114 -27.50 14.60 -19.37
CA GLN A 114 -27.81 13.23 -18.99
C GLN A 114 -26.68 12.61 -18.18
N PHE A 115 -26.98 11.53 -17.48
CA PHE A 115 -25.97 10.63 -16.92
C PHE A 115 -26.32 9.17 -17.22
N HIS A 116 -25.31 8.32 -17.28
CA HIS A 116 -25.49 6.91 -17.61
C HIS A 116 -24.39 6.05 -16.99
N PHE A 117 -24.68 4.75 -16.84
CA PHE A 117 -23.81 3.81 -16.14
C PHE A 117 -23.24 2.78 -17.12
N HIS A 118 -22.03 2.34 -16.88
CA HIS A 118 -21.40 1.23 -17.58
C HIS A 118 -21.08 0.16 -16.55
N TRP A 119 -21.51 -1.06 -16.81
CA TRP A 119 -21.25 -2.19 -15.94
C TRP A 119 -21.19 -3.47 -16.76
N GLY A 120 -20.53 -4.47 -16.20
CA GLY A 120 -20.29 -5.76 -16.82
C GLY A 120 -21.06 -6.87 -16.14
N SER A 121 -20.93 -8.07 -16.70
CA SER A 121 -21.35 -9.32 -16.05
C SER A 121 -20.47 -9.69 -14.85
N ASP A 122 -19.30 -9.08 -14.71
CA ASP A 122 -18.32 -9.36 -13.66
C ASP A 122 -17.59 -8.07 -13.24
N ASN A 123 -16.69 -8.19 -12.25
CA ASN A 123 -15.90 -7.09 -11.71
C ASN A 123 -14.72 -6.66 -12.61
N MET A 124 -14.40 -7.45 -13.64
CA MET A 124 -13.28 -7.21 -14.55
C MET A 124 -13.67 -6.44 -15.81
N ARG A 125 -14.97 -6.38 -16.11
CA ARG A 125 -15.54 -5.76 -17.33
C ARG A 125 -16.59 -4.70 -17.04
N GLY A 126 -16.48 -4.04 -15.90
CA GLY A 126 -17.46 -3.08 -15.42
C GLY A 126 -17.28 -1.66 -15.94
N SER A 127 -16.14 -1.05 -15.64
CA SER A 127 -15.79 0.30 -16.07
C SER A 127 -15.32 0.36 -17.52
N GLU A 128 -15.53 1.50 -18.17
CA GLU A 128 -15.02 1.75 -19.53
C GLU A 128 -13.55 2.18 -19.48
N HIS A 129 -13.20 3.00 -18.49
CA HIS A 129 -11.81 3.35 -18.21
C HIS A 129 -11.15 2.31 -17.30
N LEU A 130 -9.83 2.21 -17.43
CA LEU A 130 -8.96 1.53 -16.48
C LEU A 130 -8.15 2.57 -15.70
N SER A 131 -7.76 2.25 -14.48
CA SER A 131 -6.84 3.04 -13.66
C SER A 131 -5.60 2.22 -13.36
N ASP A 132 -4.46 2.60 -13.94
CA ASP A 132 -3.19 1.87 -13.84
C ASP A 132 -3.34 0.36 -14.15
N GLY A 133 -4.11 0.06 -15.20
CA GLY A 133 -4.43 -1.31 -15.63
C GLY A 133 -5.51 -2.03 -14.82
N SER A 134 -6.02 -1.42 -13.75
CA SER A 134 -7.10 -1.97 -12.92
C SER A 134 -8.48 -1.56 -13.42
N SER A 135 -9.41 -2.50 -13.47
CA SER A 135 -10.83 -2.29 -13.80
C SER A 135 -11.68 -2.13 -12.54
N TYR A 136 -12.84 -1.49 -12.68
CA TYR A 136 -13.85 -1.37 -11.64
C TYR A 136 -15.14 -2.10 -12.04
N PRO A 137 -15.99 -2.52 -11.09
CA PRO A 137 -17.26 -3.21 -11.38
C PRO A 137 -18.30 -2.34 -12.10
N MET A 138 -18.22 -1.02 -12.00
CA MET A 138 -19.11 -0.08 -12.69
C MET A 138 -18.48 1.31 -12.80
N GLU A 139 -18.89 2.08 -13.81
CA GLU A 139 -18.51 3.49 -14.01
C GLU A 139 -19.75 4.34 -14.35
N LEU A 140 -19.86 5.53 -13.78
CA LEU A 140 -20.90 6.52 -14.10
C LEU A 140 -20.31 7.66 -14.92
N HIS A 141 -21.00 8.04 -16.00
CA HIS A 141 -20.70 9.22 -16.79
C HIS A 141 -21.80 10.28 -16.67
N VAL A 142 -21.44 11.48 -16.24
CA VAL A 142 -22.30 12.69 -16.29
C VAL A 142 -21.89 13.51 -17.50
N VAL A 143 -22.80 13.66 -18.46
CA VAL A 143 -22.56 14.31 -19.76
C VAL A 143 -23.06 15.74 -19.73
N ASN A 144 -22.16 16.68 -19.96
CA ASN A 144 -22.43 18.11 -19.98
C ASN A 144 -22.04 18.70 -21.34
N TYR A 145 -22.78 19.71 -21.81
CA TYR A 145 -22.48 20.43 -23.04
C TYR A 145 -22.20 21.90 -22.78
N ASN A 146 -21.28 22.48 -23.55
CA ASN A 146 -20.93 23.89 -23.41
C ASN A 146 -22.13 24.76 -23.83
N GLU A 147 -22.60 25.60 -22.91
CA GLU A 147 -23.82 26.41 -23.10
C GLU A 147 -23.69 27.36 -24.29
N LYS A 148 -22.46 27.77 -24.65
CA LYS A 148 -22.19 28.63 -25.80
C LYS A 148 -22.66 28.05 -27.14
N TYR A 149 -22.89 26.74 -27.22
CA TYR A 149 -23.38 26.06 -28.43
C TYR A 149 -24.90 25.84 -28.44
N GLY A 150 -25.60 26.22 -27.37
CA GLY A 150 -27.06 26.23 -27.26
C GLY A 150 -27.75 24.86 -27.13
N SER A 151 -27.13 23.77 -27.60
CA SER A 151 -27.68 22.41 -27.45
C SER A 151 -26.58 21.35 -27.39
N LEU A 152 -26.90 20.20 -26.79
CA LEU A 152 -26.04 19.01 -26.76
C LEU A 152 -25.61 18.57 -28.17
N SER A 153 -26.54 18.57 -29.13
CA SER A 153 -26.28 18.16 -30.52
C SER A 153 -25.28 19.08 -31.22
N ASN A 154 -25.44 20.40 -31.05
CA ASN A 154 -24.52 21.37 -31.63
C ASN A 154 -23.14 21.28 -30.98
N ALA A 155 -23.09 21.11 -29.67
CA ALA A 155 -21.85 20.98 -28.91
C ALA A 155 -21.07 19.70 -29.28
N ALA A 156 -21.76 18.57 -29.44
CA ALA A 156 -21.16 17.29 -29.85
C ALA A 156 -20.55 17.32 -31.27
N SER A 157 -20.91 18.30 -32.10
CA SER A 157 -20.35 18.47 -33.45
C SER A 157 -19.03 19.28 -33.48
N LYS A 158 -18.53 19.74 -32.33
CA LYS A 158 -17.37 20.65 -32.24
C LYS A 158 -16.10 19.88 -31.98
N GLU A 159 -15.03 20.21 -32.69
CA GLU A 159 -13.74 19.50 -32.57
C GLU A 159 -13.04 19.70 -31.22
N ARG A 160 -13.37 20.77 -30.48
CA ARG A 160 -12.81 21.06 -29.17
C ARG A 160 -13.90 21.63 -28.28
N ASP A 161 -13.80 21.39 -26.98
CA ASP A 161 -14.57 22.00 -25.88
C ASP A 161 -16.10 21.98 -25.95
N GLY A 162 -16.66 21.12 -26.81
CA GLY A 162 -18.10 20.93 -26.95
C GLY A 162 -18.72 20.27 -25.73
N LEU A 163 -18.11 19.18 -25.25
CA LEU A 163 -18.64 18.32 -24.20
C LEU A 163 -17.65 18.22 -23.04
N ALA A 164 -18.19 18.13 -21.82
CA ALA A 164 -17.43 17.78 -20.62
C ALA A 164 -18.10 16.57 -19.98
N VAL A 165 -17.36 15.45 -19.89
CA VAL A 165 -17.87 14.21 -19.27
C VAL A 165 -17.15 13.98 -17.96
N LEU A 166 -17.93 13.89 -16.88
CA LEU A 166 -17.45 13.58 -15.53
C LEU A 166 -17.67 12.09 -15.26
N GLY A 167 -16.59 11.33 -15.08
CA GLY A 167 -16.56 9.89 -14.84
C GLY A 167 -16.27 9.56 -13.38
N PHE A 168 -17.02 8.59 -12.82
CA PHE A 168 -16.87 8.12 -11.45
C PHE A 168 -16.85 6.59 -11.42
N PHE A 169 -15.77 6.01 -10.90
CA PHE A 169 -15.72 4.57 -10.66
C PHE A 169 -16.58 4.16 -9.49
N PHE A 170 -17.04 2.92 -9.48
CA PHE A 170 -17.70 2.29 -8.34
C PHE A 170 -16.85 1.15 -7.79
N VAL A 171 -16.87 0.96 -6.48
CA VAL A 171 -16.19 -0.16 -5.80
C VAL A 171 -17.17 -0.91 -4.91
N ILE A 172 -17.10 -2.25 -4.93
CA ILE A 172 -17.95 -3.08 -4.06
C ILE A 172 -17.47 -2.95 -2.62
N SER A 173 -18.40 -2.71 -1.70
CA SER A 173 -18.17 -2.60 -0.26
C SER A 173 -19.31 -3.25 0.53
N ASP A 174 -19.16 -3.34 1.85
CA ASP A 174 -20.22 -3.86 2.74
C ASP A 174 -21.37 -2.85 2.95
N GLU A 175 -21.22 -1.59 2.51
CA GLU A 175 -22.21 -0.53 2.68
C GLU A 175 -23.07 -0.30 1.43
N GLU A 176 -24.38 -0.08 1.63
CA GLU A 176 -25.28 0.33 0.57
C GLU A 176 -25.15 1.83 0.25
N ASN A 177 -25.11 2.16 -1.04
CA ASN A 177 -25.20 3.53 -1.48
C ASN A 177 -26.65 4.04 -1.37
N SER A 178 -26.93 4.83 -0.34
CA SER A 178 -28.27 5.38 -0.11
C SER A 178 -28.77 6.31 -1.23
N GLY A 179 -27.86 7.01 -1.92
CA GLY A 179 -28.17 7.90 -3.05
C GLY A 179 -28.73 7.14 -4.26
N LEU A 180 -28.27 5.90 -4.49
CA LEU A 180 -28.76 5.06 -5.57
C LEU A 180 -30.16 4.46 -5.29
N ARG A 181 -30.61 4.41 -4.03
CA ARG A 181 -31.81 3.66 -3.63
C ARG A 181 -33.06 4.07 -4.40
N THR A 182 -33.31 5.37 -4.56
CA THR A 182 -34.49 5.88 -5.28
C THR A 182 -34.48 5.46 -6.75
N MET A 183 -33.31 5.42 -7.38
CA MET A 183 -33.15 5.00 -8.76
C MET A 183 -33.27 3.48 -8.91
N LEU A 184 -32.62 2.70 -8.05
CA LEU A 184 -32.68 1.24 -8.05
C LEU A 184 -34.11 0.72 -7.89
N ASN A 185 -34.94 1.39 -7.09
CA ASN A 185 -36.36 1.08 -6.94
C ASN A 185 -37.15 1.22 -8.26
N LYS A 186 -36.65 1.98 -9.23
CA LYS A 186 -37.25 2.16 -10.57
C LYS A 186 -36.74 1.18 -11.61
N PHE A 187 -35.76 0.33 -11.32
CA PHE A 187 -35.21 -0.61 -12.31
C PHE A 187 -36.24 -1.60 -12.84
N ASN A 188 -37.23 -1.97 -12.02
CA ASN A 188 -38.35 -2.79 -12.47
C ASN A 188 -39.22 -2.12 -13.54
N ASP A 189 -39.30 -0.78 -13.54
CA ASP A 189 -40.08 0.00 -14.51
C ASP A 189 -39.33 0.18 -15.85
N VAL A 190 -38.01 -0.09 -15.87
CA VAL A 190 -37.14 0.13 -17.04
C VAL A 190 -36.38 -1.13 -17.49
N LYS A 191 -36.96 -2.32 -17.31
CA LYS A 191 -36.33 -3.58 -17.72
C LYS A 191 -36.11 -3.73 -19.22
N THR A 192 -37.01 -3.19 -20.04
CA THR A 192 -37.01 -3.38 -21.49
C THR A 192 -36.47 -2.15 -22.23
N LYS A 193 -35.81 -2.37 -23.37
CA LYS A 193 -35.36 -1.28 -24.24
C LYS A 193 -36.54 -0.35 -24.61
N GLY A 194 -36.33 0.94 -24.41
CA GLY A 194 -37.31 2.00 -24.65
C GLY A 194 -38.22 2.30 -23.45
N ALA A 195 -38.22 1.48 -22.40
CA ALA A 195 -38.99 1.75 -21.19
C ALA A 195 -38.42 2.96 -20.45
N MET A 196 -39.32 3.84 -20.02
CA MET A 196 -38.98 5.08 -19.34
C MET A 196 -39.94 5.36 -18.18
N THR A 197 -39.40 5.91 -17.09
CA THR A 197 -40.21 6.35 -15.94
C THR A 197 -39.63 7.64 -15.36
N GLU A 198 -40.45 8.40 -14.65
CA GLU A 198 -40.00 9.60 -13.95
C GLU A 198 -39.25 9.21 -12.67
N LEU A 199 -38.17 9.95 -12.40
CA LEU A 199 -37.33 9.74 -11.23
C LEU A 199 -37.50 10.94 -10.28
N THR A 200 -38.49 10.84 -9.40
CA THR A 200 -38.84 11.89 -8.44
C THR A 200 -38.03 11.77 -7.14
N SER A 201 -37.73 12.90 -6.50
CA SER A 201 -37.00 12.97 -5.23
C SER A 201 -35.61 12.33 -5.24
N PHE A 202 -35.01 12.16 -6.42
CA PHE A 202 -33.63 11.69 -6.56
C PHE A 202 -32.68 12.88 -6.51
N SER A 203 -31.79 12.89 -5.51
CA SER A 203 -30.72 13.87 -5.42
C SER A 203 -29.50 13.33 -6.16
N ILE A 204 -29.14 13.95 -7.28
CA ILE A 204 -27.89 13.62 -8.00
C ILE A 204 -26.68 13.84 -7.09
N GLU A 205 -26.69 14.92 -6.30
CA GLU A 205 -25.61 15.25 -5.37
C GLU A 205 -25.39 14.15 -4.32
N SER A 206 -26.45 13.50 -3.83
CA SER A 206 -26.37 12.41 -2.84
C SER A 206 -25.65 11.14 -3.33
N MET A 207 -25.58 10.95 -4.65
CA MET A 207 -24.86 9.84 -5.27
C MET A 207 -23.40 10.21 -5.56
N LEU A 208 -23.12 11.48 -5.85
CA LEU A 208 -21.81 11.93 -6.25
C LEU A 208 -20.91 12.16 -5.02
N PRO A 209 -19.65 11.72 -5.04
CA PRO A 209 -18.72 11.92 -3.94
C PRO A 209 -18.32 13.40 -3.77
N LEU A 210 -18.79 14.28 -4.65
CA LEU A 210 -18.53 15.73 -4.65
C LEU A 210 -19.19 16.48 -3.49
N ALA A 211 -20.20 15.88 -2.85
CA ALA A 211 -20.94 16.50 -1.76
C ALA A 211 -20.31 16.25 -0.37
N ALA A 212 -19.48 15.20 -0.25
CA ALA A 212 -18.92 14.71 1.01
C ALA A 212 -17.40 14.45 0.96
N GLY A 213 -16.79 14.44 -0.23
CA GLY A 213 -15.37 14.19 -0.47
C GLY A 213 -14.75 15.28 -1.35
N ASN A 214 -13.42 15.38 -1.30
CA ASN A 214 -12.59 16.40 -1.95
C ASN A 214 -12.92 16.48 -3.46
N PRO A 215 -13.69 17.47 -3.97
CA PRO A 215 -14.01 17.60 -5.40
C PRO A 215 -12.79 18.04 -6.25
N ASP A 216 -11.64 18.13 -5.58
CA ASP A 216 -10.40 18.70 -6.04
C ASP A 216 -9.47 17.64 -6.67
N HIS A 217 -9.84 16.35 -6.58
CA HIS A 217 -9.01 15.21 -7.02
C HIS A 217 -9.60 14.49 -8.24
N PHE A 218 -9.11 14.84 -9.43
CA PHE A 218 -9.51 14.22 -10.68
C PHE A 218 -8.38 14.23 -11.72
N TYR A 219 -8.53 13.34 -12.69
CA TYR A 219 -7.70 13.21 -13.88
C TYR A 219 -8.41 13.85 -15.08
N ARG A 220 -7.64 14.44 -15.99
CA ARG A 220 -8.14 15.24 -17.11
C ARG A 220 -7.41 14.88 -18.40
N TYR A 221 -8.15 14.61 -19.46
CA TYR A 221 -7.58 14.47 -20.80
C TYR A 221 -8.59 14.88 -21.89
N SER A 222 -8.08 15.24 -23.07
CA SER A 222 -8.92 15.47 -24.25
C SER A 222 -9.11 14.16 -25.01
N GLY A 223 -10.35 13.84 -25.35
CA GLY A 223 -10.67 12.61 -26.07
C GLY A 223 -11.90 12.75 -26.95
N SER A 224 -12.19 11.68 -27.68
CA SER A 224 -13.41 11.60 -28.48
C SER A 224 -14.61 11.17 -27.64
N LEU A 225 -15.80 11.23 -28.25
CA LEU A 225 -16.89 10.37 -27.81
C LEU A 225 -16.44 8.91 -27.89
N THR A 226 -17.02 8.05 -27.06
CA THR A 226 -16.77 6.60 -27.11
C THR A 226 -17.42 5.92 -28.34
N THR A 227 -17.90 6.72 -29.28
CA THR A 227 -18.57 6.31 -30.51
C THR A 227 -17.80 6.84 -31.72
N PRO A 228 -18.08 6.34 -32.94
CA PRO A 228 -17.09 6.39 -34.02
C PRO A 228 -16.72 7.75 -34.66
N PRO A 229 -17.43 8.89 -34.47
CA PRO A 229 -16.87 10.17 -34.93
C PRO A 229 -15.76 10.64 -33.99
N CYS A 230 -14.54 10.79 -34.53
CA CYS A 230 -13.34 11.12 -33.76
C CYS A 230 -13.15 12.61 -33.48
N PHE A 231 -14.26 13.35 -33.38
CA PHE A 231 -14.20 14.72 -32.91
C PHE A 231 -13.74 14.70 -31.45
N GLU A 232 -12.66 15.41 -31.13
CA GLU A 232 -12.14 15.59 -29.76
C GLU A 232 -13.00 16.58 -28.96
N SER A 233 -14.32 16.45 -29.13
CA SER A 233 -15.32 17.30 -28.49
C SER A 233 -15.28 17.17 -26.98
N VAL A 234 -14.75 16.06 -26.45
CA VAL A 234 -14.92 15.68 -25.05
C VAL A 234 -13.69 16.05 -24.23
N VAL A 235 -13.93 16.87 -23.22
CA VAL A 235 -13.04 17.05 -22.08
C VAL A 235 -13.40 16.00 -21.04
N TRP A 236 -12.61 14.93 -20.96
CA TRP A 236 -12.83 13.83 -20.02
C TRP A 236 -12.26 14.18 -18.65
N THR A 237 -13.08 13.95 -17.63
CA THR A 237 -12.70 14.14 -16.22
C THR A 237 -13.01 12.88 -15.45
N ILE A 238 -12.01 12.17 -14.95
CA ILE A 238 -12.24 10.94 -14.16
C ILE A 238 -11.83 11.22 -12.71
N PHE A 239 -12.76 11.06 -11.78
CA PHE A 239 -12.50 11.34 -10.36
C PHE A 239 -11.70 10.20 -9.72
N GLU A 240 -10.77 10.55 -8.83
CA GLU A 240 -9.88 9.58 -8.16
C GLU A 240 -10.65 8.68 -7.17
N ASN A 241 -11.60 9.28 -6.44
CA ASN A 241 -12.38 8.57 -5.44
C ASN A 241 -13.50 7.74 -6.08
N ALA A 242 -13.47 6.43 -5.84
CA ALA A 242 -14.54 5.53 -6.24
C ALA A 242 -15.76 5.67 -5.30
N ILE A 243 -16.95 5.45 -5.86
CA ILE A 243 -18.23 5.45 -5.17
C ILE A 243 -18.49 4.04 -4.63
N SER A 244 -18.68 3.90 -3.33
CA SER A 244 -19.07 2.62 -2.73
C SER A 244 -20.47 2.18 -3.21
N ILE A 245 -20.61 0.88 -3.48
CA ILE A 245 -21.87 0.19 -3.78
C ILE A 245 -21.85 -1.19 -3.11
N SER A 246 -23.00 -1.68 -2.63
CA SER A 246 -23.05 -3.04 -2.09
C SER A 246 -23.16 -4.09 -3.19
N GLU A 247 -22.74 -5.33 -2.90
CA GLU A 247 -22.91 -6.46 -3.84
C GLU A 247 -24.38 -6.60 -4.27
N GLN A 248 -25.32 -6.44 -3.32
CA GLN A 248 -26.75 -6.54 -3.61
C GLN A 248 -27.24 -5.47 -4.59
N GLN A 249 -26.74 -4.24 -4.47
CA GLN A 249 -27.07 -3.16 -5.40
C GLN A 249 -26.42 -3.39 -6.77
N MET A 250 -25.18 -3.90 -6.81
CA MET A 250 -24.51 -4.25 -8.05
C MET A 250 -25.24 -5.36 -8.82
N ASP A 251 -25.76 -6.36 -8.10
CA ASP A 251 -26.58 -7.42 -8.69
C ASP A 251 -27.88 -6.90 -9.32
N MET A 252 -28.43 -5.79 -8.83
CA MET A 252 -29.60 -5.16 -9.48
C MET A 252 -29.27 -4.61 -10.87
N PHE A 253 -28.07 -4.07 -11.07
CA PHE A 253 -27.58 -3.66 -12.39
C PHE A 253 -27.33 -4.89 -13.29
N ARG A 254 -26.65 -5.92 -12.76
CA ARG A 254 -26.37 -7.16 -13.52
C ARG A 254 -27.63 -7.89 -13.96
N LYS A 255 -28.69 -7.88 -13.16
CA LYS A 255 -30.01 -8.42 -13.55
C LYS A 255 -30.61 -7.73 -14.79
N LEU A 256 -30.29 -6.46 -15.03
CA LEU A 256 -30.68 -5.78 -16.27
C LEU A 256 -29.90 -6.27 -17.50
N LEU A 257 -28.84 -7.06 -17.35
CA LEU A 257 -28.13 -7.76 -18.43
C LEU A 257 -28.61 -9.22 -18.60
N GLU A 258 -28.99 -9.87 -17.50
CA GLU A 258 -29.26 -11.33 -17.45
C GLU A 258 -30.66 -11.75 -17.94
N ASP A 259 -31.65 -10.84 -18.00
CA ASP A 259 -33.03 -11.14 -18.43
C ASP A 259 -33.17 -11.36 -19.97
N ASN A 260 -32.35 -12.21 -20.58
CA ASN A 260 -32.59 -12.75 -21.92
C ASN A 260 -32.78 -14.24 -21.79
N LEU A 261 -33.95 -14.78 -22.15
CA LEU A 261 -34.01 -16.07 -22.88
C LEU A 261 -35.40 -16.52 -23.36
N THR A 262 -36.53 -15.87 -23.06
CA THR A 262 -37.84 -16.48 -23.40
C THR A 262 -38.77 -15.74 -24.35
N ASN A 263 -38.67 -14.42 -24.59
CA ASN A 263 -39.72 -13.73 -25.38
C ASN A 263 -39.29 -12.58 -26.33
N GLY A 264 -38.01 -12.45 -26.70
CA GLY A 264 -37.60 -11.51 -27.76
C GLY A 264 -37.75 -10.01 -27.44
N THR A 265 -38.01 -9.64 -26.18
CA THR A 265 -37.88 -8.25 -25.72
C THR A 265 -36.40 -7.97 -25.48
N HIS A 266 -35.77 -7.14 -26.31
CA HIS A 266 -34.36 -6.77 -26.13
C HIS A 266 -34.15 -6.09 -24.78
N VAL A 267 -33.45 -6.78 -23.89
CA VAL A 267 -32.91 -6.29 -22.61
C VAL A 267 -31.56 -5.59 -22.88
N ILE A 268 -31.00 -4.87 -21.89
CA ILE A 268 -29.74 -4.12 -22.05
C ILE A 268 -28.66 -5.08 -22.57
N VAL A 269 -28.01 -4.69 -23.68
CA VAL A 269 -26.90 -5.47 -24.22
C VAL A 269 -25.62 -5.13 -23.46
N ASN A 270 -24.74 -6.13 -23.29
CA ASN A 270 -23.41 -5.88 -22.79
C ASN A 270 -22.68 -4.94 -23.77
N ASN A 271 -22.35 -3.74 -23.30
CA ASN A 271 -21.73 -2.68 -24.07
C ASN A 271 -20.25 -2.47 -23.68
N PHE A 272 -19.62 -3.45 -23.03
CA PHE A 272 -18.20 -3.42 -22.68
C PHE A 272 -17.33 -3.21 -23.92
N ARG A 273 -16.29 -2.39 -23.78
CA ARG A 273 -15.31 -2.09 -24.84
C ARG A 273 -13.91 -2.02 -24.24
N PRO A 274 -12.88 -2.47 -24.98
CA PRO A 274 -11.51 -2.32 -24.55
C PRO A 274 -11.07 -0.85 -24.59
N VAL A 275 -10.20 -0.50 -23.64
CA VAL A 275 -9.51 0.80 -23.65
C VAL A 275 -8.70 0.99 -24.93
N GLN A 276 -8.59 2.24 -25.36
CA GLN A 276 -7.87 2.66 -26.53
C GLN A 276 -6.47 3.16 -26.15
N PRO A 277 -5.47 3.07 -27.05
CA PRO A 277 -4.12 3.55 -26.77
C PRO A 277 -4.10 5.03 -26.38
N LEU A 278 -3.33 5.37 -25.33
CA LEU A 278 -3.17 6.76 -24.91
C LEU A 278 -2.53 7.63 -26.01
N GLY A 279 -1.57 7.06 -26.76
CA GLY A 279 -0.86 7.76 -27.83
C GLY A 279 -0.01 8.90 -27.28
N GLU A 280 -0.03 10.05 -27.97
CA GLU A 280 0.68 11.27 -27.55
C GLU A 280 -0.14 12.16 -26.60
N ARG A 281 -1.34 11.73 -26.19
CA ARG A 281 -2.21 12.50 -25.29
C ARG A 281 -1.62 12.51 -23.88
N GLN A 282 -1.55 13.69 -23.28
CA GLN A 282 -1.19 13.83 -21.88
C GLN A 282 -2.43 13.75 -20.99
N VAL A 283 -2.33 12.97 -19.92
CA VAL A 283 -3.30 12.97 -18.83
C VAL A 283 -2.79 13.88 -17.74
N MET A 284 -3.60 14.84 -17.34
CA MET A 284 -3.31 15.80 -16.28
C MET A 284 -4.01 15.38 -14.98
N ARG A 285 -3.46 15.76 -13.83
CA ARG A 285 -4.10 15.60 -12.52
C ARG A 285 -4.30 16.95 -11.85
N SER A 286 -5.42 17.14 -11.17
CA SER A 286 -5.79 18.39 -10.50
C SER A 286 -5.18 18.59 -9.11
N PHE A 287 -4.65 17.52 -8.56
CA PHE A 287 -4.08 17.48 -7.22
C PHE A 287 -2.59 17.23 -7.32
N GLU A 288 -1.83 17.82 -6.41
CA GLU A 288 -0.46 17.39 -6.19
C GLU A 288 -0.50 15.97 -5.64
N LEU A 289 0.33 15.07 -6.18
CA LEU A 289 0.59 13.82 -5.50
C LEU A 289 1.21 14.20 -4.17
N LEU A 290 0.41 14.07 -3.13
CA LEU A 290 0.88 14.15 -1.77
C LEU A 290 1.96 13.07 -1.67
N GLU A 291 3.22 13.49 -1.48
CA GLU A 291 4.15 12.60 -0.79
C GLU A 291 3.40 12.09 0.45
N PRO A 292 3.42 10.78 0.72
CA PRO A 292 2.45 10.12 1.60
C PRO A 292 2.27 10.90 2.92
N GLN A 293 1.17 11.64 3.05
CA GLN A 293 0.82 12.38 4.27
C GLN A 293 -0.65 12.14 4.62
N LEU A 294 -0.83 11.18 5.53
CA LEU A 294 -1.64 11.25 6.76
C LEU A 294 -2.92 12.11 6.73
N LEU A 295 -4.07 11.42 6.79
CA LEU A 295 -5.37 11.97 7.15
C LEU A 295 -5.34 12.71 8.51
N SER A 296 -6.07 13.82 8.58
CA SER A 296 -6.21 14.72 9.73
C SER A 296 -6.59 14.01 11.02
N PHE A 297 -6.00 14.37 12.18
CA PHE A 297 -6.69 14.86 13.39
C PHE A 297 -5.68 15.25 14.50
N ASP A 298 -6.05 16.31 15.23
CA ASP A 298 -5.43 16.96 16.39
C ASP A 298 -4.31 18.01 16.11
N LEU A 299 -4.71 19.30 16.13
CA LEU A 299 -3.88 20.50 15.96
C LEU A 299 -2.88 20.76 17.11
N ASN A 300 -2.73 19.83 18.06
CA ASN A 300 -1.89 20.01 19.25
C ASN A 300 -0.73 19.02 19.41
N LYS A 301 -0.40 18.20 18.38
CA LYS A 301 0.79 17.33 18.42
C LYS A 301 1.82 17.72 17.35
N PRO A 302 3.12 17.75 17.69
CA PRO A 302 4.18 18.04 16.71
C PRO A 302 4.17 16.98 15.60
N HIS A 303 4.06 17.43 14.35
CA HIS A 303 3.97 16.59 13.16
C HIS A 303 5.34 16.05 12.74
N LEU A 304 5.61 14.76 12.99
CA LEU A 304 6.76 14.03 12.45
C LEU A 304 6.54 13.74 10.96
N GLN A 305 7.51 13.98 10.07
CA GLN A 305 7.42 13.64 8.64
C GLN A 305 7.50 12.11 8.41
N PRO A 306 6.93 11.57 7.30
CA PRO A 306 6.99 10.15 6.93
C PRO A 306 8.43 9.61 6.91
N LEU A 307 8.63 8.38 7.36
CA LEU A 307 9.94 7.75 7.31
C LEU A 307 10.26 7.38 5.85
N ARG A 308 11.10 8.17 5.18
CA ARG A 308 11.51 7.91 3.78
C ARG A 308 12.46 6.71 3.72
N LEU A 309 11.93 5.52 3.48
CA LEU A 309 12.70 4.31 3.24
C LEU A 309 12.86 4.05 1.74
N ASP A 310 14.10 3.98 1.26
CA ASP A 310 14.41 3.48 -0.08
C ASP A 310 14.28 1.96 -0.10
N ILE A 311 13.26 1.42 -0.78
CA ILE A 311 12.96 -0.02 -0.79
C ILE A 311 13.51 -0.62 -2.08
N LYS A 312 14.55 -1.45 -1.95
CA LYS A 312 15.20 -2.12 -3.09
C LYS A 312 14.99 -3.61 -3.07
N ARG A 313 14.48 -4.15 -4.17
CA ARG A 313 14.39 -5.59 -4.38
C ARG A 313 15.78 -6.17 -4.63
N LYS A 314 16.20 -7.16 -3.83
CA LYS A 314 17.48 -7.87 -3.95
C LYS A 314 17.34 -9.19 -4.67
N LEU A 315 16.28 -9.94 -4.36
CA LEU A 315 15.97 -11.23 -4.95
C LEU A 315 14.47 -11.32 -5.21
N SER A 316 14.08 -11.95 -6.31
CA SER A 316 12.72 -12.40 -6.57
C SER A 316 12.80 -13.77 -7.22
N ALA A 317 12.23 -14.77 -6.57
CA ALA A 317 12.31 -16.15 -6.99
C ALA A 317 10.90 -16.74 -6.99
N ARG A 318 10.42 -17.16 -8.17
CA ARG A 318 9.16 -17.89 -8.31
C ARG A 318 9.35 -19.33 -7.84
N SER A 319 8.37 -19.84 -7.10
CA SER A 319 8.29 -21.24 -6.68
C SER A 319 6.86 -21.58 -6.28
N ASP A 320 6.62 -22.83 -5.88
CA ASP A 320 5.42 -23.15 -5.11
C ASP A 320 5.37 -22.34 -3.81
N ARG A 321 4.17 -22.32 -3.20
CA ARG A 321 3.87 -21.60 -1.96
C ARG A 321 4.94 -21.78 -0.90
N VAL A 322 5.54 -20.66 -0.49
CA VAL A 322 6.54 -20.59 0.57
C VAL A 322 5.85 -20.41 1.91
N LYS A 323 6.07 -21.33 2.85
CA LYS A 323 5.43 -21.34 4.17
C LYS A 323 6.27 -20.70 5.26
N SER A 324 7.59 -20.77 5.14
CA SER A 324 8.50 -20.02 6.00
C SER A 324 9.72 -19.55 5.24
N VAL A 325 10.29 -18.45 5.73
CA VAL A 325 11.59 -17.95 5.32
C VAL A 325 12.48 -17.76 6.54
N ASP A 326 13.79 -17.82 6.33
CA ASP A 326 14.82 -17.48 7.31
C ASP A 326 16.07 -16.94 6.61
N LEU A 327 16.86 -16.13 7.31
CA LEU A 327 18.06 -15.48 6.75
C LEU A 327 19.31 -15.92 7.52
N HIS A 328 20.33 -16.36 6.79
CA HIS A 328 21.59 -16.74 7.42
C HIS A 328 22.29 -15.49 7.98
N PRO A 329 22.86 -15.52 9.20
CA PRO A 329 23.43 -14.31 9.81
C PRO A 329 24.75 -13.86 9.19
N THR A 330 25.49 -14.75 8.52
CA THR A 330 26.82 -14.44 7.95
C THR A 330 26.95 -14.71 6.47
N GLU A 331 26.08 -15.54 5.91
CA GLU A 331 26.11 -15.89 4.49
C GLU A 331 24.98 -15.11 3.83
N PRO A 332 25.11 -14.70 2.56
CA PRO A 332 24.06 -13.97 1.86
C PRO A 332 22.93 -14.92 1.42
N TRP A 333 22.45 -15.77 2.33
CA TRP A 333 21.55 -16.88 2.06
C TRP A 333 20.17 -16.66 2.67
N MET A 334 19.15 -16.96 1.88
CA MET A 334 17.77 -17.09 2.30
C MET A 334 17.33 -18.54 2.20
N LEU A 335 16.79 -19.04 3.30
CA LEU A 335 16.10 -20.32 3.37
C LEU A 335 14.62 -20.10 3.08
N ALA A 336 14.01 -20.96 2.29
CA ALA A 336 12.57 -20.99 2.02
C ALA A 336 12.07 -22.43 2.13
N SER A 337 11.05 -22.67 2.95
CA SER A 337 10.36 -23.97 3.02
C SER A 337 9.04 -23.91 2.27
N LEU A 338 8.76 -24.94 1.48
CA LEU A 338 7.68 -24.92 0.51
C LEU A 338 6.55 -25.87 0.91
N TYR A 339 5.36 -25.55 0.41
CA TYR A 339 4.15 -26.33 0.60
C TYR A 339 4.21 -27.70 -0.09
N ASN A 340 5.08 -27.88 -1.08
CA ASN A 340 5.29 -29.14 -1.79
C ASN A 340 6.29 -30.09 -1.08
N GLY A 341 6.79 -29.72 0.10
CA GLY A 341 7.73 -30.54 0.87
C GLY A 341 9.21 -30.31 0.59
N ASN A 342 9.54 -29.39 -0.32
CA ASN A 342 10.92 -28.99 -0.60
C ASN A 342 11.41 -27.84 0.29
N VAL A 343 12.73 -27.74 0.39
CA VAL A 343 13.43 -26.59 0.99
C VAL A 343 14.45 -26.05 0.00
N HIS A 344 14.44 -24.74 -0.19
CA HIS A 344 15.37 -24.01 -1.05
C HIS A 344 16.30 -23.12 -0.23
N VAL A 345 17.56 -23.04 -0.64
CA VAL A 345 18.54 -22.07 -0.14
C VAL A 345 19.00 -21.21 -1.30
N TRP A 346 18.64 -19.94 -1.28
CA TRP A 346 19.00 -18.95 -2.29
C TRP A 346 20.16 -18.10 -1.80
N ASN A 347 21.11 -17.78 -2.67
CA ASN A 347 22.06 -16.70 -2.45
C ASN A 347 21.48 -15.42 -3.06
N HIS A 348 21.19 -14.43 -2.22
CA HIS A 348 20.50 -13.22 -2.63
C HIS A 348 21.39 -12.11 -3.18
N GLU A 349 22.71 -12.27 -3.11
CA GLU A 349 23.66 -11.37 -3.77
C GLU A 349 23.92 -11.80 -5.21
N SER A 350 24.12 -13.10 -5.43
CA SER A 350 24.30 -13.69 -6.77
C SER A 350 22.98 -14.03 -7.48
N GLN A 351 21.85 -13.98 -6.75
CA GLN A 351 20.52 -14.38 -7.22
C GLN A 351 20.42 -15.84 -7.68
N GLN A 352 21.24 -16.73 -7.10
CA GLN A 352 21.29 -18.14 -7.47
C GLN A 352 20.64 -19.04 -6.43
N LEU A 353 19.95 -20.09 -6.88
CA LEU A 353 19.53 -21.21 -6.05
C LEU A 353 20.76 -22.06 -5.74
N ILE A 354 21.21 -22.05 -4.49
CA ILE A 354 22.41 -22.78 -4.06
C ILE A 354 22.08 -24.24 -3.79
N LYS A 355 20.97 -24.48 -3.08
CA LYS A 355 20.53 -25.84 -2.70
C LYS A 355 19.02 -25.96 -2.85
N SER A 356 18.59 -27.12 -3.32
CA SER A 356 17.21 -27.57 -3.34
C SER A 356 17.20 -29.03 -2.93
N PHE A 357 16.39 -29.39 -1.94
CA PHE A 357 16.28 -30.77 -1.49
C PHE A 357 14.87 -31.04 -0.96
N GLU A 358 14.40 -32.25 -1.22
CA GLU A 358 13.12 -32.76 -0.75
C GLU A 358 13.26 -33.23 0.69
N VAL A 359 12.38 -32.74 1.56
CA VAL A 359 12.34 -33.11 2.98
C VAL A 359 11.33 -34.23 3.21
N CYS A 360 10.17 -34.12 2.58
CA CYS A 360 9.06 -35.08 2.56
C CYS A 360 8.11 -34.74 1.39
N ASP A 361 7.03 -35.51 1.24
CA ASP A 361 5.95 -35.31 0.27
C ASP A 361 4.80 -34.41 0.79
N LEU A 362 4.89 -33.97 2.05
CA LEU A 362 3.93 -33.07 2.69
C LEU A 362 4.52 -31.67 2.93
N PRO A 363 3.68 -30.63 3.15
CA PRO A 363 4.15 -29.27 3.40
C PRO A 363 5.20 -29.16 4.51
N VAL A 364 6.31 -28.46 4.22
CA VAL A 364 7.28 -28.04 5.25
C VAL A 364 6.90 -26.64 5.70
N ARG A 365 6.21 -26.54 6.84
CA ARG A 365 5.67 -25.26 7.33
C ARG A 365 6.73 -24.34 7.90
N CYS A 366 7.76 -24.89 8.52
CA CYS A 366 8.80 -24.11 9.17
C CYS A 366 10.19 -24.68 8.90
N SER A 367 11.15 -23.77 8.73
CA SER A 367 12.56 -24.11 8.62
C SER A 367 13.43 -23.00 9.21
N ARG A 368 14.52 -23.36 9.87
CA ARG A 368 15.43 -22.42 10.55
C ARG A 368 16.88 -22.83 10.37
N PHE A 369 17.75 -21.86 10.19
CA PHE A 369 19.19 -22.07 10.29
C PHE A 369 19.60 -22.30 11.75
N VAL A 370 20.58 -23.19 11.94
CA VAL A 370 21.41 -23.26 13.15
C VAL A 370 22.87 -23.09 12.72
N PRO A 371 23.31 -21.85 12.49
CA PRO A 371 24.63 -21.57 11.90
C PRO A 371 25.78 -22.15 12.73
N ARG A 372 25.66 -22.12 14.07
CA ARG A 372 26.66 -22.66 15.00
C ARG A 372 26.90 -24.18 14.87
N LYS A 373 26.04 -24.91 14.17
CA LYS A 373 26.20 -26.35 13.88
C LYS A 373 26.25 -26.65 12.38
N ASN A 374 26.17 -25.62 11.54
CA ASN A 374 25.95 -25.73 10.11
C ASN A 374 24.69 -26.52 9.72
N TRP A 375 23.58 -26.31 10.45
CA TRP A 375 22.34 -27.06 10.21
C TRP A 375 21.22 -26.19 9.65
N VAL A 376 20.30 -26.85 8.95
CA VAL A 376 18.90 -26.43 8.77
C VAL A 376 18.02 -27.42 9.53
N ILE A 377 17.09 -26.90 10.33
CA ILE A 377 16.06 -27.68 11.00
C ILE A 377 14.74 -27.40 10.31
N THR A 378 13.94 -28.44 10.04
CA THR A 378 12.65 -28.34 9.35
C THR A 378 11.55 -29.03 10.15
N GLY A 379 10.34 -28.48 10.14
CA GLY A 379 9.13 -29.09 10.66
C GLY A 379 8.04 -29.15 9.58
N SER A 380 7.41 -30.31 9.44
CA SER A 380 6.48 -30.64 8.35
C SER A 380 5.16 -31.23 8.85
N ASP A 381 4.19 -31.34 7.93
CA ASP A 381 2.85 -31.87 8.18
C ASP A 381 2.82 -33.40 8.42
N ASP A 382 3.93 -34.10 8.19
CA ASP A 382 4.12 -35.51 8.58
C ASP A 382 4.54 -35.67 10.05
N MET A 383 4.43 -34.61 10.85
CA MET A 383 4.69 -34.58 12.30
C MET A 383 6.17 -34.76 12.69
N GLN A 384 7.07 -34.73 11.70
CA GLN A 384 8.50 -34.96 11.91
C GLN A 384 9.29 -33.65 11.99
N ILE A 385 10.29 -33.65 12.86
CA ILE A 385 11.41 -32.70 12.78
C ILE A 385 12.59 -33.39 12.10
N ARG A 386 13.20 -32.71 11.14
CA ARG A 386 14.40 -33.17 10.44
C ARG A 386 15.50 -32.13 10.52
N VAL A 387 16.74 -32.61 10.56
CA VAL A 387 17.93 -31.77 10.67
C VAL A 387 18.89 -32.17 9.56
N PHE A 388 19.29 -31.19 8.76
CA PHE A 388 20.20 -31.37 7.65
C PHE A 388 21.44 -30.52 7.87
N ASN A 389 22.61 -31.07 7.57
CA ASN A 389 23.81 -30.25 7.46
C ASN A 389 23.75 -29.49 6.14
N TYR A 390 23.71 -28.15 6.17
CA TYR A 390 23.54 -27.40 4.92
C TYR A 390 24.80 -27.42 4.03
N ASN A 391 25.98 -27.78 4.55
CA ASN A 391 27.17 -27.91 3.72
C ASN A 391 27.13 -29.21 2.90
N THR A 392 26.83 -30.33 3.55
CA THR A 392 26.83 -31.67 2.92
C THR A 392 25.47 -32.14 2.39
N LEU A 393 24.38 -31.49 2.82
CA LEU A 393 22.98 -31.93 2.65
C LEU A 393 22.64 -33.28 3.30
N GLU A 394 23.52 -33.82 4.14
CA GLU A 394 23.25 -35.06 4.86
C GLU A 394 22.24 -34.82 5.99
N ARG A 395 21.28 -35.72 6.12
CA ARG A 395 20.32 -35.73 7.24
C ARG A 395 21.03 -36.18 8.51
N VAL A 396 21.25 -35.22 9.42
CA VAL A 396 21.89 -35.40 10.72
C VAL A 396 20.96 -36.13 11.69
N HIS A 397 19.68 -35.77 11.69
CA HIS A 397 18.69 -36.35 12.59
C HIS A 397 17.27 -36.27 12.04
N GLN A 398 16.40 -37.17 12.53
CA GLN A 398 14.96 -37.16 12.25
C GLN A 398 14.23 -37.86 13.40
N PHE A 399 13.09 -37.31 13.81
CA PHE A 399 12.20 -37.91 14.80
C PHE A 399 10.78 -37.35 14.67
N GLU A 400 9.81 -38.13 15.13
CA GLU A 400 8.43 -37.67 15.32
C GLU A 400 8.37 -36.77 16.54
N ALA A 401 8.04 -35.49 16.35
CA ALA A 401 8.05 -34.51 17.42
C ALA A 401 6.66 -34.33 18.05
N HIS A 402 5.62 -34.37 17.23
CA HIS A 402 4.24 -34.09 17.61
C HIS A 402 3.30 -35.17 17.06
N SER A 403 2.03 -35.16 17.46
CA SER A 403 1.01 -36.06 16.92
C SER A 403 0.13 -35.40 15.84
N ASP A 404 0.47 -34.16 15.45
CA ASP A 404 -0.23 -33.37 14.43
C ASP A 404 0.76 -32.39 13.77
N TYR A 405 0.29 -31.55 12.84
CA TYR A 405 1.11 -30.65 12.03
C TYR A 405 2.00 -29.74 12.87
N ILE A 406 3.27 -29.62 12.48
CA ILE A 406 4.23 -28.72 13.13
C ILE A 406 4.14 -27.35 12.47
N ARG A 407 3.81 -26.33 13.25
CA ARG A 407 3.55 -24.98 12.74
C ARG A 407 4.78 -24.09 12.79
N SER A 408 5.58 -24.17 13.85
CA SER A 408 6.70 -23.26 14.07
C SER A 408 7.83 -23.91 14.86
N ILE A 409 9.05 -23.47 14.58
CA ILE A 409 10.28 -23.85 15.29
C ILE A 409 11.02 -22.57 15.68
N ALA A 410 11.42 -22.48 16.94
CA ALA A 410 12.31 -21.43 17.44
C ALA A 410 13.62 -22.07 17.93
N VAL A 411 14.74 -21.55 17.44
CA VAL A 411 16.07 -22.02 17.84
C VAL A 411 16.56 -21.14 18.99
N HIS A 412 16.92 -21.75 20.12
CA HIS A 412 17.49 -20.98 21.22
C HIS A 412 18.84 -20.38 20.78
N PRO A 413 19.13 -19.09 21.07
CA PRO A 413 20.32 -18.42 20.54
C PRO A 413 21.64 -18.97 21.08
N THR A 414 21.68 -19.41 22.35
CA THR A 414 22.92 -19.90 23.01
C THR A 414 22.86 -21.38 23.42
N GLN A 415 21.86 -21.77 24.21
CA GLN A 415 21.63 -23.14 24.69
C GLN A 415 21.31 -24.12 23.55
N PRO A 416 21.56 -25.44 23.72
CA PRO A 416 21.40 -26.44 22.67
C PRO A 416 19.95 -26.90 22.47
N PHE A 417 19.00 -25.95 22.47
CA PHE A 417 17.58 -26.25 22.45
C PHE A 417 16.87 -25.72 21.20
N ILE A 418 15.88 -26.47 20.74
CA ILE A 418 14.80 -25.92 19.92
C ILE A 418 13.47 -26.02 20.67
N LEU A 419 12.58 -25.11 20.36
CA LEU A 419 11.16 -25.20 20.65
C LEU A 419 10.42 -25.55 19.37
N SER A 420 9.37 -26.36 19.47
CA SER A 420 8.43 -26.63 18.37
C SER A 420 7.00 -26.47 18.84
N SER A 421 6.12 -25.98 17.97
CA SER A 421 4.69 -25.83 18.22
C SER A 421 3.85 -26.54 17.17
N SER A 422 2.66 -27.01 17.56
CA SER A 422 1.85 -27.89 16.71
C SER A 422 0.34 -27.70 16.88
N ASP A 423 -0.39 -28.29 15.94
CA ASP A 423 -1.85 -28.46 15.96
C ASP A 423 -2.30 -29.42 17.08
N ASP A 424 -1.38 -30.21 17.66
CA ASP A 424 -1.64 -31.02 18.87
C ASP A 424 -1.83 -30.19 20.15
N MET A 425 -1.85 -28.85 20.02
CA MET A 425 -2.02 -27.84 21.08
C MET A 425 -0.81 -27.72 22.03
N LEU A 426 0.29 -28.43 21.75
CA LEU A 426 1.47 -28.46 22.60
C LEU A 426 2.60 -27.62 22.02
N ILE A 427 3.43 -27.14 22.93
CA ILE A 427 4.79 -26.67 22.60
C ILE A 427 5.77 -27.62 23.29
N LYS A 428 6.84 -28.02 22.61
CA LYS A 428 7.84 -28.96 23.15
C LYS A 428 9.24 -28.39 23.05
N LEU A 429 10.06 -28.64 24.07
CA LEU A 429 11.47 -28.28 24.11
C LEU A 429 12.35 -29.52 23.89
N TRP A 430 13.23 -29.44 22.91
CA TRP A 430 14.12 -30.52 22.51
C TRP A 430 15.58 -30.12 22.71
N ASP A 431 16.37 -31.02 23.28
CA ASP A 431 17.79 -30.79 23.58
C ASP A 431 18.68 -31.69 22.73
N TRP A 432 19.37 -31.10 21.75
CA TRP A 432 20.17 -31.89 20.80
C TRP A 432 21.48 -32.41 21.40
N ASP A 433 22.00 -31.80 22.46
CA ASP A 433 23.18 -32.32 23.18
C ASP A 433 22.79 -33.51 24.07
N LYS A 434 21.52 -33.60 24.47
CA LYS A 434 20.92 -34.79 25.10
C LYS A 434 20.20 -35.70 24.12
N LYS A 435 20.77 -35.87 22.92
CA LYS A 435 20.25 -36.77 21.87
C LYS A 435 18.79 -36.49 21.49
N TRP A 436 18.43 -35.20 21.38
CA TRP A 436 17.08 -34.75 21.04
C TRP A 436 16.00 -35.21 22.02
N ALA A 437 16.34 -35.30 23.31
CA ALA A 437 15.37 -35.58 24.35
C ALA A 437 14.33 -34.43 24.45
N CYS A 438 13.05 -34.78 24.56
CA CYS A 438 11.99 -33.86 24.92
C CYS A 438 12.12 -33.52 26.42
N ASN A 439 12.82 -32.43 26.74
CA ASN A 439 13.08 -32.03 28.12
C ASN A 439 11.83 -31.44 28.79
N GLN A 440 10.94 -30.81 28.02
CA GLN A 440 9.75 -30.15 28.55
C GLN A 440 8.61 -30.11 27.53
N VAL A 441 7.38 -30.22 28.02
CA VAL A 441 6.13 -30.02 27.28
C VAL A 441 5.36 -28.89 27.96
N PHE A 442 4.92 -27.92 27.17
CA PHE A 442 4.11 -26.79 27.64
C PHE A 442 2.66 -27.01 27.20
N GLU A 443 1.79 -27.17 28.19
CA GLU A 443 0.36 -27.39 28.03
C GLU A 443 -0.39 -26.13 28.49
N GLY A 444 -1.45 -25.75 27.78
CA GLY A 444 -2.32 -24.65 28.21
C GLY A 444 -3.03 -23.89 27.10
N HIS A 445 -2.63 -24.06 25.83
CA HIS A 445 -3.45 -23.64 24.70
C HIS A 445 -4.58 -24.65 24.46
N SER A 446 -5.71 -24.17 23.94
CA SER A 446 -6.89 -25.01 23.64
C SER A 446 -7.15 -25.19 22.14
N HIS A 447 -6.23 -24.69 21.31
CA HIS A 447 -6.26 -24.84 19.85
C HIS A 447 -4.82 -24.78 19.30
N TYR A 448 -4.69 -25.02 18.00
CA TYR A 448 -3.46 -24.98 17.21
C TYR A 448 -2.52 -23.84 17.61
N VAL A 449 -1.26 -24.17 17.88
CA VAL A 449 -0.24 -23.19 18.24
C VAL A 449 0.54 -22.80 16.99
N MET A 450 0.14 -21.67 16.40
CA MET A 450 0.52 -21.24 15.05
C MET A 450 1.96 -20.73 14.97
N GLN A 451 2.44 -20.01 15.99
CA GLN A 451 3.81 -19.47 16.00
C GLN A 451 4.38 -19.41 17.41
N ILE A 452 5.69 -19.63 17.51
CA ILE A 452 6.47 -19.40 18.72
C ILE A 452 7.68 -18.52 18.43
N VAL A 453 8.05 -17.68 19.40
CA VAL A 453 9.20 -16.77 19.29
C VAL A 453 9.87 -16.62 20.64
N ILE A 454 11.20 -16.77 20.68
CA ILE A 454 11.99 -16.56 21.90
C ILE A 454 12.20 -15.06 22.09
N ASN A 455 12.06 -14.59 23.32
CA ASN A 455 12.32 -13.20 23.66
C ASN A 455 13.81 -12.88 23.46
N PRO A 456 14.18 -11.96 22.56
CA PRO A 456 15.58 -11.65 22.27
C PRO A 456 16.29 -10.88 23.40
N LYS A 457 15.53 -10.31 24.35
CA LYS A 457 16.07 -9.58 25.52
C LYS A 457 16.25 -10.50 26.74
N ASP A 458 15.41 -11.53 26.86
CA ASP A 458 15.50 -12.58 27.88
C ASP A 458 15.21 -13.95 27.27
N ASN A 459 16.28 -14.63 26.87
CA ASN A 459 16.20 -15.91 26.17
C ASN A 459 15.60 -17.05 27.02
N ASN A 460 15.34 -16.83 28.32
CA ASN A 460 14.63 -17.79 29.15
C ASN A 460 13.11 -17.73 28.97
N THR A 461 12.59 -16.71 28.27
CA THR A 461 11.16 -16.54 28.00
C THR A 461 10.85 -16.63 26.51
N PHE A 462 9.63 -17.06 26.18
CA PHE A 462 9.14 -17.11 24.81
C PHE A 462 7.64 -16.84 24.77
N ALA A 463 7.14 -16.40 23.62
CA ALA A 463 5.73 -16.19 23.36
C ALA A 463 5.21 -17.22 22.36
N SER A 464 3.93 -17.55 22.47
CA SER A 464 3.20 -18.39 21.52
C SER A 464 1.89 -17.73 21.10
N ALA A 465 1.56 -17.81 19.82
CA ALA A 465 0.28 -17.43 19.23
C ALA A 465 -0.54 -18.68 18.93
N SER A 466 -1.84 -18.65 19.24
CA SER A 466 -2.74 -19.77 19.00
C SER A 466 -4.07 -19.33 18.41
N LEU A 467 -4.70 -20.26 17.69
CA LEU A 467 -6.06 -20.11 17.20
C LEU A 467 -7.11 -20.09 18.33
N ASP A 468 -6.71 -20.35 19.58
CA ASP A 468 -7.55 -20.11 20.77
C ASP A 468 -7.74 -18.63 21.12
N ARG A 469 -7.26 -17.73 20.23
CA ARG A 469 -7.36 -16.26 20.29
C ARG A 469 -6.42 -15.62 21.31
N THR A 470 -5.49 -16.40 21.86
CA THR A 470 -4.58 -15.92 22.90
C THR A 470 -3.12 -15.89 22.44
N VAL A 471 -2.38 -14.98 23.05
CA VAL A 471 -0.92 -15.03 23.08
C VAL A 471 -0.49 -15.41 24.50
N LYS A 472 0.31 -16.46 24.66
CA LYS A 472 0.83 -16.89 25.97
C LYS A 472 2.32 -16.64 26.05
N VAL A 473 2.78 -16.13 27.19
CA VAL A 473 4.21 -15.96 27.48
C VAL A 473 4.63 -16.98 28.53
N TRP A 474 5.71 -17.69 28.24
CA TRP A 474 6.19 -18.83 29.00
C TRP A 474 7.60 -18.57 29.52
N ASN A 475 7.97 -19.35 30.53
CA ASN A 475 9.33 -19.40 31.04
C ASN A 475 9.88 -20.83 30.86
N LEU A 476 11.12 -20.96 30.40
CA LEU A 476 11.77 -22.27 30.35
C LEU A 476 11.89 -22.83 31.78
N GLY A 477 11.47 -24.09 31.96
CA GLY A 477 11.39 -24.76 33.25
C GLY A 477 10.06 -24.59 34.00
N SER A 478 9.14 -23.74 33.52
CA SER A 478 7.77 -23.64 34.05
C SER A 478 6.77 -24.39 33.16
N ASN A 479 5.93 -25.23 33.75
CA ASN A 479 4.88 -25.94 33.01
C ASN A 479 3.61 -25.11 32.80
N THR A 480 3.52 -23.93 33.41
CA THR A 480 2.40 -23.00 33.23
C THR A 480 2.88 -21.70 32.59
N PRO A 481 2.04 -21.04 31.77
CA PRO A 481 2.38 -19.73 31.21
C PRO A 481 2.52 -18.70 32.34
N ASN A 482 3.45 -17.76 32.18
CA ASN A 482 3.61 -16.62 33.10
C ASN A 482 2.37 -15.73 33.07
N PHE A 483 1.81 -15.51 31.88
CA PHE A 483 0.55 -14.80 31.65
C PHE A 483 0.00 -15.10 30.26
N THR A 484 -1.27 -14.76 30.07
CA THR A 484 -2.01 -14.85 28.80
C THR A 484 -2.48 -13.44 28.41
N LEU A 485 -2.37 -13.11 27.12
CA LEU A 485 -2.89 -11.90 26.53
C LEU A 485 -4.10 -12.27 25.67
N GLU A 486 -5.21 -11.56 25.90
CA GLU A 486 -6.50 -11.78 25.25
C GLU A 486 -6.96 -10.46 24.61
N GLY A 487 -7.65 -10.55 23.47
CA GLY A 487 -8.26 -9.37 22.83
C GLY A 487 -8.49 -9.49 21.33
N HIS A 488 -7.94 -10.50 20.65
CA HIS A 488 -8.35 -10.85 19.30
C HIS A 488 -9.70 -11.59 19.30
N GLU A 489 -10.52 -11.36 18.29
CA GLU A 489 -11.85 -11.98 18.17
C GLU A 489 -11.79 -13.33 17.44
N LYS A 490 -10.74 -13.54 16.65
CA LYS A 490 -10.44 -14.78 15.93
C LYS A 490 -9.02 -15.25 16.26
N GLY A 491 -8.63 -16.38 15.67
CA GLY A 491 -7.37 -17.06 15.97
C GLY A 491 -6.14 -16.21 15.66
N VAL A 492 -5.14 -16.28 16.55
CA VAL A 492 -3.86 -15.56 16.38
C VAL A 492 -2.91 -16.44 15.58
N ASN A 493 -2.45 -15.92 14.44
CA ASN A 493 -1.57 -16.65 13.52
C ASN A 493 -0.10 -16.42 13.83
N CYS A 494 0.25 -15.21 14.24
CA CYS A 494 1.63 -14.80 14.31
C CYS A 494 1.91 -13.91 15.52
N VAL A 495 3.16 -13.98 16.00
CA VAL A 495 3.65 -13.19 17.14
C VAL A 495 5.14 -12.89 16.97
N ASP A 496 5.57 -11.71 17.39
CA ASP A 496 6.98 -11.32 17.42
C ASP A 496 7.32 -10.41 18.62
N TYR A 497 8.58 -10.43 19.06
CA TYR A 497 9.09 -9.56 20.12
C TYR A 497 9.79 -8.33 19.54
N TYR A 498 9.55 -7.18 20.16
CA TYR A 498 10.35 -6.01 19.85
C TYR A 498 11.78 -6.18 20.37
N SER A 499 12.76 -6.13 19.47
CA SER A 499 14.19 -6.33 19.81
C SER A 499 14.96 -5.05 20.12
N GLY A 500 14.44 -3.88 19.75
CA GLY A 500 15.10 -2.58 19.97
C GLY A 500 14.86 -1.99 21.36
N GLY A 501 15.73 -1.08 21.82
CA GLY A 501 15.61 -0.25 23.02
C GLY A 501 15.01 -0.91 24.28
N ASP A 502 14.36 -0.11 25.13
CA ASP A 502 13.82 -0.58 26.43
C ASP A 502 12.35 -1.01 26.39
N LYS A 503 11.64 -0.82 25.26
CA LYS A 503 10.20 -1.09 25.21
C LYS A 503 9.91 -2.59 25.36
N PRO A 504 9.04 -3.00 26.30
CA PRO A 504 8.68 -4.41 26.52
C PRO A 504 7.49 -4.80 25.63
N TYR A 505 7.66 -4.74 24.31
CA TYR A 505 6.56 -4.94 23.37
C TYR A 505 6.54 -6.31 22.70
N LEU A 506 5.33 -6.81 22.52
CA LEU A 506 4.96 -7.91 21.63
C LEU A 506 4.05 -7.38 20.53
N ILE A 507 4.06 -8.04 19.38
CA ILE A 507 3.09 -7.79 18.31
C ILE A 507 2.42 -9.10 17.93
N SER A 508 1.13 -9.07 17.62
CA SER A 508 0.39 -10.23 17.11
C SER A 508 -0.49 -9.87 15.93
N GLY A 509 -0.69 -10.83 15.03
CA GLY A 509 -1.61 -10.73 13.89
C GLY A 509 -2.56 -11.94 13.85
N ALA A 510 -3.81 -11.70 13.47
CA ALA A 510 -4.88 -12.68 13.56
C ALA A 510 -5.82 -12.68 12.34
N ASP A 511 -6.73 -13.66 12.31
CA ASP A 511 -7.79 -13.81 11.30
C ASP A 511 -8.92 -12.76 11.40
N ASP A 512 -8.92 -11.96 12.47
CA ASP A 512 -9.79 -10.80 12.62
C ASP A 512 -9.30 -9.58 11.81
N ARG A 513 -8.22 -9.75 11.04
CA ARG A 513 -7.56 -8.73 10.19
C ARG A 513 -6.88 -7.62 11.00
N LEU A 514 -6.80 -7.77 12.31
CA LEU A 514 -6.18 -6.81 13.21
C LEU A 514 -4.75 -7.22 13.52
N ILE A 515 -3.93 -6.19 13.76
CA ILE A 515 -2.63 -6.34 14.39
C ILE A 515 -2.69 -5.66 15.76
N LYS A 516 -2.22 -6.33 16.80
CA LYS A 516 -2.20 -5.77 18.15
C LYS A 516 -0.78 -5.67 18.67
N ILE A 517 -0.48 -4.53 19.30
CA ILE A 517 0.78 -4.27 19.98
C ILE A 517 0.50 -4.32 21.46
N TRP A 518 1.27 -5.13 22.17
CA TRP A 518 1.08 -5.43 23.58
C TRP A 518 2.26 -4.94 24.38
N ASP A 519 1.99 -4.33 25.52
CA ASP A 519 2.98 -4.19 26.58
C ASP A 519 2.92 -5.44 27.44
N TYR A 520 3.95 -6.28 27.38
CA TYR A 520 3.94 -7.56 28.08
C TYR A 520 4.25 -7.44 29.58
N GLN A 521 4.75 -6.29 30.04
CA GLN A 521 4.92 -6.01 31.47
C GLN A 521 3.60 -5.59 32.10
N ASN A 522 2.90 -4.65 31.43
CA ASN A 522 1.60 -4.13 31.87
C ASN A 522 0.42 -5.01 31.47
N LYS A 523 0.64 -5.95 30.53
CA LYS A 523 -0.34 -6.92 30.02
C LYS A 523 -1.53 -6.24 29.34
N THR A 524 -1.27 -5.16 28.64
CA THR A 524 -2.29 -4.33 27.97
C THR A 524 -2.03 -4.23 26.48
N CYS A 525 -3.11 -4.09 25.72
CA CYS A 525 -3.03 -3.71 24.31
C CYS A 525 -2.69 -2.21 24.23
N VAL A 526 -1.49 -1.89 23.78
CA VAL A 526 -1.01 -0.52 23.57
C VAL A 526 -1.66 0.09 22.34
N GLN A 527 -1.78 -0.68 21.26
CA GLN A 527 -2.37 -0.21 20.01
C GLN A 527 -2.97 -1.35 19.19
N THR A 528 -4.04 -1.04 18.45
CA THR A 528 -4.57 -1.89 17.37
C THR A 528 -4.32 -1.21 16.02
N LEU A 529 -3.67 -1.92 15.08
CA LEU A 529 -3.47 -1.46 13.71
C LEU A 529 -4.49 -2.12 12.80
N GLU A 530 -5.12 -1.30 11.96
CA GLU A 530 -6.18 -1.69 11.05
C GLU A 530 -5.82 -1.31 9.62
N GLY A 531 -6.25 -2.14 8.67
CA GLY A 531 -6.29 -1.73 7.26
C GLY A 531 -6.09 -2.85 6.25
N HIS A 532 -5.57 -4.02 6.65
CA HIS A 532 -5.54 -5.19 5.77
C HIS A 532 -6.96 -5.69 5.46
N ALA A 533 -7.18 -6.18 4.24
CA ALA A 533 -8.50 -6.64 3.80
C ALA A 533 -8.77 -8.11 4.18
N GLN A 534 -7.73 -8.86 4.53
CA GLN A 534 -7.77 -10.29 4.84
C GLN A 534 -6.90 -10.65 6.05
N ASN A 535 -6.88 -11.93 6.42
CA ASN A 535 -6.16 -12.47 7.57
C ASN A 535 -4.70 -12.02 7.62
N ILE A 536 -4.20 -11.74 8.82
CA ILE A 536 -2.78 -11.43 9.02
C ILE A 536 -2.02 -12.74 9.21
N SER A 537 -1.07 -13.00 8.32
CA SER A 537 -0.31 -14.25 8.30
C SER A 537 1.07 -14.13 8.95
N ALA A 538 1.67 -12.93 8.93
CA ALA A 538 2.98 -12.68 9.47
C ALA A 538 3.09 -11.26 10.04
N VAL A 539 3.83 -11.13 11.15
CA VAL A 539 4.22 -9.86 11.76
C VAL A 539 5.71 -9.91 12.09
N ALA A 540 6.39 -8.77 12.00
CA ALA A 540 7.78 -8.64 12.40
C ALA A 540 8.08 -7.23 12.90
N PHE A 541 8.84 -7.11 13.99
CA PHE A 541 9.57 -5.88 14.27
C PHE A 541 10.88 -5.89 13.49
N HIS A 542 11.20 -4.80 12.79
CA HIS A 542 12.50 -4.72 12.15
C HIS A 542 13.60 -4.56 13.22
N PRO A 543 14.69 -5.34 13.17
CA PRO A 543 15.66 -5.37 14.26
C PRO A 543 16.46 -4.07 14.37
N GLU A 544 16.66 -3.34 13.27
CA GLU A 544 17.52 -2.13 13.20
C GLU A 544 16.77 -0.82 12.87
N LEU A 545 15.55 -0.91 12.33
CA LEU A 545 14.79 0.23 11.82
C LEU A 545 13.55 0.41 12.71
N PRO A 546 13.02 1.64 12.86
CA PRO A 546 11.91 1.92 13.77
C PRO A 546 10.57 1.58 13.10
N ILE A 547 10.47 0.38 12.52
CA ILE A 547 9.32 -0.04 11.72
C ILE A 547 8.81 -1.41 12.14
N ILE A 548 7.53 -1.61 11.85
CA ILE A 548 6.81 -2.87 11.95
C ILE A 548 6.45 -3.29 10.53
N MET A 549 6.53 -4.59 10.26
CA MET A 549 6.10 -5.18 9.00
C MET A 549 4.97 -6.17 9.25
N THR A 550 3.93 -6.10 8.44
CA THR A 550 2.78 -7.01 8.51
C THR A 550 2.50 -7.59 7.13
N GLY A 551 2.24 -8.88 7.05
CA GLY A 551 1.91 -9.61 5.82
C GLY A 551 0.52 -10.22 5.93
N SER A 552 -0.24 -10.18 4.85
CA SER A 552 -1.62 -10.64 4.83
C SER A 552 -1.94 -11.53 3.63
N GLU A 553 -3.01 -12.30 3.78
CA GLU A 553 -3.69 -13.01 2.70
C GLU A 553 -4.39 -12.07 1.69
N ASP A 554 -4.31 -10.74 1.85
CA ASP A 554 -4.69 -9.79 0.80
C ASP A 554 -3.58 -9.55 -0.24
N GLY A 555 -2.44 -10.24 -0.07
CA GLY A 555 -1.28 -10.17 -0.95
C GLY A 555 -0.35 -8.99 -0.69
N THR A 556 -0.65 -8.17 0.32
CA THR A 556 0.13 -6.98 0.65
C THR A 556 1.04 -7.18 1.86
N VAL A 557 2.19 -6.52 1.82
CA VAL A 557 3.05 -6.29 2.99
C VAL A 557 2.96 -4.81 3.35
N ARG A 558 2.57 -4.51 4.58
CA ARG A 558 2.50 -3.14 5.08
C ARG A 558 3.65 -2.82 6.02
N ILE A 559 4.20 -1.63 5.86
CA ILE A 559 5.25 -1.06 6.70
C ILE A 559 4.61 0.03 7.55
N TRP A 560 4.73 -0.11 8.86
CA TRP A 560 4.20 0.83 9.84
C TRP A 560 5.35 1.42 10.63
N HIS A 561 5.18 2.66 11.08
CA HIS A 561 6.13 3.27 11.99
C HIS A 561 5.96 2.70 13.40
N ALA A 562 7.03 2.21 14.02
CA ALA A 562 6.97 1.50 15.32
C ALA A 562 6.61 2.40 16.52
N ASN A 563 6.80 3.73 16.40
CA ASN A 563 6.44 4.68 17.46
C ASN A 563 5.07 5.35 17.26
N THR A 564 4.74 5.78 16.04
CA THR A 564 3.51 6.53 15.74
C THR A 564 2.39 5.62 15.25
N TYR A 565 2.71 4.38 14.88
CA TYR A 565 1.77 3.36 14.40
C TYR A 565 1.04 3.72 13.11
N ARG A 566 1.48 4.77 12.41
CA ARG A 566 0.97 5.11 11.09
C ARG A 566 1.47 4.12 10.05
N LEU A 567 0.63 3.89 9.05
CA LEU A 567 1.02 3.20 7.82
C LEU A 567 1.95 4.10 7.01
N GLU A 568 3.18 3.64 6.75
CA GLU A 568 4.18 4.36 5.95
C GLU A 568 4.16 3.91 4.48
N SER A 569 3.98 2.61 4.23
CA SER A 569 3.99 2.05 2.87
C SER A 569 3.20 0.76 2.78
N THR A 570 2.60 0.51 1.62
CA THR A 570 1.99 -0.77 1.26
C THR A 570 2.70 -1.32 0.04
N LEU A 571 3.17 -2.55 0.13
CA LEU A 571 3.92 -3.25 -0.91
C LEU A 571 3.04 -4.38 -1.47
N ASN A 572 2.87 -4.41 -2.78
CA ASN A 572 2.26 -5.52 -3.50
C ASN A 572 3.17 -5.92 -4.65
N TYR A 573 3.59 -7.19 -4.68
CA TYR A 573 4.50 -7.72 -5.69
C TYR A 573 3.82 -8.69 -6.68
N GLY A 574 2.50 -8.87 -6.60
CA GLY A 574 1.76 -9.76 -7.51
C GLY A 574 2.20 -11.23 -7.40
N LEU A 575 2.52 -11.69 -6.18
CA LEU A 575 2.83 -13.08 -5.86
C LEU A 575 1.71 -13.74 -5.05
N GLU A 576 0.50 -13.17 -5.11
CA GLU A 576 -0.66 -13.54 -4.29
C GLU A 576 -0.37 -13.41 -2.78
N ARG A 577 -0.94 -14.28 -1.95
CA ARG A 577 -0.94 -14.16 -0.47
C ARG A 577 0.46 -14.17 0.12
N VAL A 578 0.69 -13.34 1.14
CA VAL A 578 1.89 -13.38 1.98
C VAL A 578 1.72 -14.44 3.06
N TRP A 579 2.78 -15.18 3.37
CA TRP A 579 2.78 -16.22 4.41
C TRP A 579 3.86 -16.08 5.47
N ALA A 580 4.98 -15.44 5.14
CA ALA A 580 6.11 -15.37 6.05
C ALA A 580 6.92 -14.08 5.84
N ILE A 581 7.43 -13.54 6.94
CA ILE A 581 8.35 -12.40 6.97
C ILE A 581 9.52 -12.78 7.89
N ALA A 582 10.74 -12.51 7.46
CA ALA A 582 11.93 -12.64 8.30
C ALA A 582 12.86 -11.44 8.06
N ALA A 583 13.14 -10.67 9.11
CA ALA A 583 14.08 -9.57 9.06
C ALA A 583 15.45 -10.00 9.58
N GLN A 584 16.52 -9.62 8.89
CA GLN A 584 17.88 -10.00 9.24
C GLN A 584 18.41 -9.12 10.37
N LYS A 585 18.89 -9.70 11.47
CA LYS A 585 19.57 -8.93 12.52
C LYS A 585 20.90 -8.36 12.01
N GLY A 586 21.18 -7.09 12.29
CA GLY A 586 22.40 -6.40 11.85
C GLY A 586 22.40 -5.99 10.37
N SER A 587 21.27 -6.08 9.68
CA SER A 587 21.09 -5.75 8.27
C SER A 587 19.68 -5.20 8.06
N ASN A 588 19.47 -4.50 6.95
CA ASN A 588 18.14 -4.02 6.56
C ASN A 588 17.48 -4.92 5.52
N ASN A 589 18.00 -6.13 5.32
CA ASN A 589 17.39 -7.12 4.46
C ASN A 589 16.20 -7.79 5.15
N VAL A 590 15.11 -7.94 4.40
CA VAL A 590 13.91 -8.64 4.82
C VAL A 590 13.50 -9.64 3.74
N ALA A 591 13.33 -10.90 4.14
CA ALA A 591 12.80 -11.96 3.32
C ALA A 591 11.29 -12.07 3.49
N LEU A 592 10.60 -12.33 2.38
CA LEU A 592 9.15 -12.45 2.28
C LEU A 592 8.81 -13.75 1.54
N GLY A 593 7.86 -14.53 2.08
CA GLY A 593 7.33 -15.74 1.46
C GLY A 593 5.89 -15.56 1.02
N TYR A 594 5.56 -16.06 -0.18
CA TYR A 594 4.29 -15.88 -0.86
C TYR A 594 3.71 -17.19 -1.38
N ASP A 595 2.47 -17.13 -1.89
CA ASP A 595 1.83 -18.20 -2.65
C ASP A 595 2.63 -18.60 -3.90
N GLU A 596 3.21 -17.62 -4.60
CA GLU A 596 3.94 -17.85 -5.85
C GLU A 596 5.44 -17.52 -5.77
N GLY A 597 6.05 -17.70 -4.60
CA GLY A 597 7.51 -17.62 -4.45
C GLY A 597 8.00 -16.86 -3.23
N SER A 598 9.20 -16.29 -3.34
CA SER A 598 9.84 -15.52 -2.28
C SER A 598 10.61 -14.31 -2.82
N ILE A 599 10.76 -13.30 -1.99
CA ILE A 599 11.44 -12.04 -2.31
C ILE A 599 12.36 -11.66 -1.15
N ILE A 600 13.47 -11.01 -1.46
CA ILE A 600 14.22 -10.22 -0.48
C ILE A 600 14.18 -8.76 -0.88
N ILE A 601 13.84 -7.91 0.07
CA ILE A 601 13.93 -6.46 -0.04
C ILE A 601 14.98 -5.93 0.94
N LYS A 602 15.63 -4.83 0.57
CA LYS A 602 16.51 -4.05 1.44
C LYS A 602 15.84 -2.72 1.73
N LEU A 603 15.73 -2.37 3.01
CA LEU A 603 15.04 -1.18 3.48
C LEU A 603 16.07 -0.09 3.85
N GLY A 604 16.09 1.01 3.09
CA GLY A 604 16.99 2.13 3.34
C GLY A 604 18.48 1.76 3.23
N ARG A 605 19.31 2.57 3.88
CA ARG A 605 20.77 2.40 3.95
C ARG A 605 21.18 1.82 5.30
N GLU A 606 22.31 1.13 5.33
CA GLU A 606 22.92 0.56 6.54
C GLU A 606 24.06 1.42 7.09
N GLU A 607 24.34 2.56 6.46
CA GLU A 607 25.34 3.51 6.96
C GLU A 607 24.86 4.05 8.31
N PRO A 608 25.65 3.87 9.40
CA PRO A 608 25.25 4.40 10.70
C PRO A 608 25.29 5.92 10.69
N ALA A 609 24.30 6.55 11.32
CA ALA A 609 24.34 7.99 11.55
C ALA A 609 25.45 8.30 12.56
N MET A 610 26.61 8.75 12.07
CA MET A 610 27.80 8.99 12.88
C MET A 610 28.54 10.26 12.48
N SER A 611 29.30 10.82 13.41
CA SER A 611 30.22 11.92 13.18
C SER A 611 31.42 11.84 14.10
N MET A 612 32.57 12.27 13.59
CA MET A 612 33.79 12.45 14.37
C MET A 612 34.23 13.91 14.30
N ASP A 613 34.56 14.51 15.44
CA ASP A 613 35.11 15.86 15.47
C ASP A 613 36.63 15.85 15.21
N SER A 614 37.24 17.04 15.07
CA SER A 614 38.69 17.19 14.90
C SER A 614 39.51 16.74 16.12
N SER A 615 38.87 16.58 17.28
CA SER A 615 39.52 16.10 18.50
C SER A 615 39.64 14.58 18.53
N GLY A 616 38.92 13.85 17.66
CA GLY A 616 38.86 12.39 17.64
C GLY A 616 37.71 11.82 18.46
N GLN A 617 36.78 12.65 18.90
CA GLN A 617 35.55 12.25 19.57
C GLN A 617 34.54 11.80 18.51
N ILE A 618 34.10 10.55 18.60
CA ILE A 618 33.12 9.93 17.72
C ILE A 618 31.79 9.87 18.46
N ILE A 619 30.71 10.29 17.79
CA ILE A 619 29.33 10.11 18.24
C ILE A 619 28.58 9.37 17.14
N TRP A 620 27.82 8.35 17.49
CA TRP A 620 26.93 7.64 16.57
C TRP A 620 25.60 7.31 17.23
N ALA A 621 24.60 7.10 16.39
CA ALA A 621 23.30 6.59 16.81
C ALA A 621 23.18 5.09 16.52
N LYS A 622 22.51 4.40 17.43
CA LYS A 622 21.99 3.05 17.23
C LYS A 622 20.53 3.05 17.66
N HIS A 623 19.61 2.84 16.72
CA HIS A 623 18.19 3.17 16.93
C HIS A 623 18.06 4.62 17.42
N SER A 624 17.40 4.84 18.57
CA SER A 624 17.29 6.15 19.21
C SER A 624 18.35 6.38 20.29
N GLU A 625 19.30 5.46 20.48
CA GLU A 625 20.37 5.58 21.49
C GLU A 625 21.60 6.26 20.89
N ILE A 626 22.14 7.25 21.60
CA ILE A 626 23.34 7.95 21.20
C ILE A 626 24.51 7.45 22.05
N GLN A 627 25.58 7.06 21.37
CA GLN A 627 26.81 6.57 21.98
C GLN A 627 27.99 7.43 21.56
N GLN A 628 29.01 7.44 22.41
CA GLN A 628 30.23 8.20 22.19
C GLN A 628 31.46 7.33 22.47
N ALA A 629 32.52 7.54 21.68
CA ALA A 629 33.86 7.05 21.97
C ALA A 629 34.90 8.12 21.66
N ASN A 630 36.13 7.96 22.16
CA ASN A 630 37.25 8.83 21.82
C ASN A 630 38.39 7.98 21.25
N ILE A 631 38.73 8.20 19.98
CA ILE A 631 39.76 7.41 19.29
C ILE A 631 41.16 7.68 19.85
N LYS A 632 41.42 8.90 20.34
CA LYS A 632 42.73 9.26 20.91
C LYS A 632 43.01 8.57 22.25
N ALA A 633 42.01 7.93 22.87
CA ALA A 633 42.22 7.16 24.09
C ALA A 633 43.07 5.91 23.89
N ILE A 634 43.22 5.42 22.65
CA ILE A 634 44.04 4.24 22.32
C ILE A 634 45.54 4.57 22.26
N GLY A 635 45.89 5.86 22.07
CA GLY A 635 47.27 6.31 21.90
C GLY A 635 47.88 5.96 20.53
N ASP A 636 49.15 6.31 20.33
CA ASP A 636 49.90 6.02 19.10
C ASP A 636 50.43 4.58 19.08
N GLN A 637 49.52 3.61 18.97
CA GLN A 637 49.89 2.20 18.72
C GLN A 637 50.03 1.98 17.21
N ASP A 638 51.01 1.17 16.79
CA ASP A 638 51.14 0.69 15.40
C ASP A 638 49.94 -0.20 15.07
N MET A 639 48.85 0.41 14.61
CA MET A 639 47.61 -0.25 14.23
C MET A 639 47.65 -0.62 12.75
N LYS A 640 47.21 -1.83 12.42
CA LYS A 640 47.13 -2.27 11.02
C LYS A 640 45.89 -1.70 10.36
N ASP A 641 45.99 -1.23 9.11
CA ASP A 641 44.81 -0.78 8.35
C ASP A 641 43.76 -1.90 8.26
N GLY A 642 42.50 -1.54 8.51
CA GLY A 642 41.37 -2.47 8.63
C GLY A 642 41.25 -3.25 9.94
N GLU A 643 42.16 -3.05 10.91
CA GLU A 643 42.05 -3.66 12.24
C GLU A 643 40.90 -3.06 13.05
N ARG A 644 40.12 -3.90 13.74
CA ARG A 644 39.02 -3.45 14.60
C ARG A 644 39.58 -2.88 15.90
N LEU A 645 39.28 -1.61 16.16
CA LEU A 645 39.77 -0.93 17.35
C LEU A 645 38.86 -1.14 18.56
N PRO A 646 39.41 -1.58 19.72
CA PRO A 646 38.65 -1.69 20.96
C PRO A 646 38.49 -0.30 21.60
N LEU A 647 37.38 0.37 21.33
CA LEU A 647 37.06 1.67 21.91
C LEU A 647 36.18 1.53 23.15
N ALA A 648 36.50 2.32 24.19
CA ALA A 648 35.61 2.47 25.34
C ALA A 648 34.37 3.28 24.92
N VAL A 649 33.23 2.61 24.85
CA VAL A 649 31.94 3.21 24.51
C VAL A 649 31.29 3.79 25.76
N LYS A 650 30.81 5.04 25.66
CA LYS A 650 30.03 5.74 26.67
C LYS A 650 28.63 5.98 26.14
N ASP A 651 27.62 5.51 26.86
CA ASP A 651 26.22 5.81 26.55
C ASP A 651 25.89 7.24 26.96
N MET A 652 25.30 8.00 26.03
CA MET A 652 24.99 9.41 26.20
C MET A 652 23.51 9.67 26.52
N GLY A 653 22.66 8.67 26.28
CA GLY A 653 21.21 8.74 26.43
C GLY A 653 20.51 8.47 25.11
N SER A 654 19.22 8.75 25.06
CA SER A 654 18.41 8.62 23.86
C SER A 654 18.03 9.99 23.28
N CYS A 655 17.84 10.03 21.97
CA CYS A 655 17.23 11.15 21.27
C CYS A 655 15.73 10.87 21.05
N GLU A 656 14.96 11.95 20.88
CA GLU A 656 13.50 11.88 20.76
C GLU A 656 13.04 11.46 19.35
N ILE A 657 13.87 11.71 18.34
CA ILE A 657 13.64 11.36 16.92
C ILE A 657 14.49 10.17 16.50
N TYR A 658 14.17 9.49 15.39
CA TYR A 658 15.04 8.45 14.84
C TYR A 658 16.19 9.07 14.03
N PRO A 659 17.46 8.95 14.46
CA PRO A 659 18.60 9.55 13.78
C PRO A 659 18.83 8.98 12.39
N GLN A 660 18.71 9.83 11.38
CA GLN A 660 19.13 9.53 10.00
C GLN A 660 20.52 10.10 9.72
N THR A 661 20.85 11.25 10.29
CA THR A 661 22.20 11.83 10.24
C THR A 661 22.60 12.40 11.60
N VAL A 662 23.90 12.33 11.87
CA VAL A 662 24.53 12.92 13.05
C VAL A 662 25.72 13.74 12.54
N ALA A 663 25.88 14.98 12.98
CA ALA A 663 27.00 15.82 12.56
C ALA A 663 27.46 16.76 13.68
N HIS A 664 28.75 16.70 14.01
CA HIS A 664 29.40 17.73 14.82
C HIS A 664 29.41 19.06 14.07
N ASN A 665 29.31 20.16 14.82
CA ASN A 665 29.68 21.46 14.28
C ASN A 665 31.21 21.55 14.14
N PRO A 666 31.77 22.53 13.40
CA PRO A 666 33.20 22.56 13.06
C PRO A 666 34.17 22.51 14.25
N ASN A 667 33.79 23.03 15.41
CA ASN A 667 34.63 22.99 16.62
C ASN A 667 34.30 21.84 17.58
N GLY A 668 33.41 20.92 17.22
CA GLY A 668 33.03 19.74 18.02
C GLY A 668 32.18 20.02 19.26
N ARG A 669 31.83 21.29 19.55
CA ARG A 669 31.08 21.65 20.77
C ARG A 669 29.63 21.17 20.74
N PHE A 670 29.02 21.18 19.57
CA PHE A 670 27.63 20.80 19.36
C PHE A 670 27.55 19.65 18.37
N VAL A 671 26.51 18.85 18.51
CA VAL A 671 26.14 17.79 17.58
C VAL A 671 24.69 18.01 17.19
N VAL A 672 24.40 17.94 15.89
CA VAL A 672 23.03 17.89 15.39
C VAL A 672 22.66 16.44 15.12
N VAL A 673 21.44 16.07 15.48
CA VAL A 673 20.79 14.83 15.07
C VAL A 673 19.63 15.24 14.17
N CYS A 674 19.59 14.73 12.94
CA CYS A 674 18.48 14.96 12.02
C CYS A 674 17.76 13.65 11.73
N GLY A 675 16.44 13.70 11.63
CA GLY A 675 15.58 12.54 11.46
C GLY A 675 14.12 12.94 11.42
N ASP A 676 13.29 12.17 10.71
CA ASP A 676 11.83 12.34 10.68
C ASP A 676 11.35 13.77 10.32
N GLY A 677 12.13 14.48 9.48
CA GLY A 677 11.85 15.86 9.07
C GLY A 677 12.15 16.91 10.14
N GLU A 678 12.87 16.53 11.18
CA GLU A 678 13.26 17.38 12.31
C GLU A 678 14.78 17.36 12.50
N TYR A 679 15.27 18.37 13.23
CA TYR A 679 16.62 18.42 13.74
C TYR A 679 16.61 18.77 15.22
N ILE A 680 17.54 18.20 15.97
CA ILE A 680 17.80 18.57 17.36
C ILE A 680 19.31 18.80 17.53
N ILE A 681 19.67 19.97 18.04
CA ILE A 681 21.05 20.33 18.38
C ILE A 681 21.27 20.06 19.87
N TYR A 682 22.29 19.25 20.16
CA TYR A 682 22.74 18.94 21.50
C TYR A 682 24.15 19.46 21.78
N THR A 683 24.50 19.62 23.05
CA THR A 683 25.91 19.70 23.45
C THR A 683 26.58 18.34 23.30
N ALA A 684 27.69 18.26 22.56
CA ALA A 684 28.36 16.98 22.29
C ALA A 684 28.84 16.25 23.55
N MET A 685 29.23 16.99 24.61
CA MET A 685 29.78 16.39 25.85
C MET A 685 28.75 15.72 26.76
N ALA A 686 27.47 16.08 26.67
CA ALA A 686 26.46 15.70 27.67
C ALA A 686 25.05 15.55 27.10
N LEU A 687 24.90 15.54 25.78
CA LEU A 687 23.62 15.42 25.06
C LEU A 687 22.50 16.38 25.57
N ARG A 688 22.86 17.60 26.02
CA ARG A 688 21.86 18.59 26.49
C ARG A 688 21.27 19.34 25.31
N ASN A 689 19.95 19.34 25.19
CA ASN A 689 19.22 20.05 24.12
C ASN A 689 19.56 21.56 24.13
N LYS A 690 19.80 22.11 22.96
CA LYS A 690 20.08 23.55 22.73
C LYS A 690 19.11 24.22 21.79
N SER A 691 18.68 23.52 20.76
CA SER A 691 17.74 24.01 19.76
C SER A 691 17.14 22.82 19.03
N PHE A 692 15.94 22.99 18.50
CA PHE A 692 15.25 21.99 17.73
C PHE A 692 14.31 22.69 16.74
N GLY A 693 13.89 21.97 15.71
CA GLY A 693 12.89 22.45 14.77
C GLY A 693 12.71 21.50 13.59
N SER A 694 11.84 21.88 12.66
CA SER A 694 11.63 21.13 11.42
C SER A 694 12.73 21.45 10.40
N ALA A 695 13.24 20.42 9.72
CA ALA A 695 14.18 20.54 8.63
C ALA A 695 14.20 19.24 7.81
N GLN A 696 14.07 19.35 6.48
CA GLN A 696 14.40 18.27 5.55
C GLN A 696 15.91 18.08 5.44
N GLU A 697 16.67 19.18 5.52
CA GLU A 697 18.13 19.18 5.48
C GLU A 697 18.70 20.20 6.47
N PHE A 698 19.87 19.88 7.01
CA PHE A 698 20.61 20.70 7.96
C PHE A 698 22.08 20.77 7.54
N VAL A 699 22.67 21.95 7.60
CA VAL A 699 24.12 22.13 7.42
C VAL A 699 24.69 23.10 8.44
N TRP A 700 25.83 22.75 9.02
CA TRP A 700 26.62 23.68 9.82
C TRP A 700 27.36 24.67 8.91
N GLY A 701 27.40 25.94 9.31
CA GLY A 701 28.30 26.91 8.70
C GLY A 701 29.74 26.72 9.16
N SER A 702 30.68 27.37 8.49
CA SER A 702 32.09 27.41 8.90
C SER A 702 32.28 28.10 10.26
N ASP A 703 31.49 29.14 10.54
CA ASP A 703 31.29 29.66 11.90
C ASP A 703 30.47 28.64 12.71
N SER A 704 31.09 28.10 13.76
CA SER A 704 30.49 27.10 14.65
C SER A 704 29.21 27.53 15.38
N SER A 705 28.85 28.81 15.31
CA SER A 705 27.59 29.37 15.82
C SER A 705 26.47 29.51 14.78
N VAL A 706 26.78 29.27 13.50
CA VAL A 706 25.89 29.47 12.36
C VAL A 706 25.50 28.12 11.76
N TYR A 707 24.24 28.00 11.36
CA TYR A 707 23.75 26.85 10.60
C TYR A 707 22.58 27.28 9.71
N ALA A 708 22.30 26.47 8.70
CA ALA A 708 21.15 26.64 7.83
C ALA A 708 20.28 25.37 7.85
N THR A 709 18.97 25.58 7.72
CA THR A 709 17.99 24.50 7.58
C THR A 709 17.14 24.73 6.34
N ARG A 710 16.79 23.63 5.67
CA ARG A 710 15.81 23.62 4.58
C ARG A 710 14.51 23.05 5.12
N GLU A 711 13.48 23.88 5.28
CA GLU A 711 12.16 23.42 5.78
C GLU A 711 11.30 22.85 4.65
N SER A 712 11.48 23.36 3.43
CA SER A 712 10.81 22.88 2.22
C SER A 712 11.68 23.13 0.99
N THR A 713 11.28 22.63 -0.17
CA THR A 713 11.97 22.84 -1.46
C THR A 713 12.22 24.31 -1.82
N SER A 714 11.46 25.23 -1.22
CA SER A 714 11.54 26.67 -1.46
C SER A 714 11.81 27.50 -0.20
N SER A 715 12.13 26.89 0.95
CA SER A 715 12.34 27.62 2.21
C SER A 715 13.65 27.24 2.88
N VAL A 716 14.58 28.20 2.94
CA VAL A 716 15.84 28.08 3.66
C VAL A 716 15.90 29.12 4.77
N LYS A 717 16.25 28.68 5.98
CA LYS A 717 16.45 29.53 7.15
C LYS A 717 17.89 29.46 7.61
N ILE A 718 18.44 30.61 7.99
CA ILE A 718 19.79 30.75 8.55
C ILE A 718 19.66 31.18 10.00
N PHE A 719 20.40 30.50 10.87
CA PHE A 719 20.44 30.72 12.30
C PHE A 719 21.84 31.12 12.72
N LYS A 720 21.92 31.98 13.74
CA LYS A 720 23.16 32.32 14.44
C LYS A 720 22.89 32.31 15.93
N ASN A 721 23.74 31.63 16.70
CA ASN A 721 23.55 31.42 18.14
C ASN A 721 22.15 30.88 18.46
N PHE A 722 21.68 29.91 17.66
CA PHE A 722 20.35 29.27 17.80
C PHE A 722 19.15 30.21 17.64
N LYS A 723 19.36 31.39 17.06
CA LYS A 723 18.29 32.34 16.73
C LYS A 723 18.24 32.55 15.23
N GLU A 724 17.03 32.48 14.67
CA GLU A 724 16.79 32.78 13.26
C GLU A 724 17.28 34.20 12.95
N GLN A 725 18.09 34.32 11.91
CA GLN A 725 18.61 35.60 11.42
C GLN A 725 17.93 36.00 10.12
N LYS A 726 17.67 35.01 9.25
CA LYS A 726 17.15 35.24 7.91
C LYS A 726 16.40 34.00 7.43
N ALA A 727 15.26 34.22 6.79
CA ALA A 727 14.57 33.23 5.98
C ALA A 727 14.52 33.76 4.54
N PHE A 728 14.74 32.89 3.56
CA PHE A 728 14.64 33.26 2.15
C PHE A 728 14.19 32.08 1.30
N LYS A 729 13.66 32.40 0.11
CA LYS A 729 13.31 31.43 -0.91
C LYS A 729 14.40 31.39 -1.98
N PRO A 730 15.07 30.25 -2.21
CA PRO A 730 16.04 30.12 -3.28
C PRO A 730 15.36 30.33 -4.65
N GLU A 731 16.08 30.92 -5.63
CA GLU A 731 15.56 31.17 -6.98
C GLU A 731 15.40 29.88 -7.83
N PHE A 732 16.01 28.78 -7.39
CA PHE A 732 15.91 27.45 -7.99
C PHE A 732 15.53 26.42 -6.92
N GLY A 733 14.89 25.31 -7.32
CA GLY A 733 14.57 24.23 -6.38
C GLY A 733 15.83 23.73 -5.70
N ALA A 734 15.90 23.88 -4.37
CA ALA A 734 17.03 23.37 -3.60
C ALA A 734 16.84 21.86 -3.41
N GLU A 735 17.20 21.07 -4.42
CA GLU A 735 17.22 19.61 -4.33
C GLU A 735 18.65 19.08 -4.48
N GLY A 736 19.10 18.30 -3.50
CA GLY A 736 20.16 17.31 -3.67
C GLY A 736 21.60 17.83 -3.61
N LYS A 737 22.30 17.41 -2.54
CA LYS A 737 23.75 17.13 -2.49
C LYS A 737 24.66 18.10 -3.26
N ASN A 738 24.85 19.30 -2.74
CA ASN A 738 26.09 20.02 -2.97
C ASN A 738 26.49 20.72 -1.67
N GLU A 739 27.44 20.11 -0.94
CA GLU A 739 28.14 20.73 0.20
C GLU A 739 28.78 22.08 -0.19
N ASN A 740 28.95 22.34 -1.49
CA ASN A 740 29.52 23.56 -2.04
C ASN A 740 28.52 24.69 -2.34
N MET A 741 27.21 24.51 -2.13
CA MET A 741 26.24 25.56 -2.47
C MET A 741 26.05 26.59 -1.35
N PHE A 742 26.56 26.32 -0.14
CA PHE A 742 26.35 27.14 1.06
C PHE A 742 27.63 27.73 1.66
N ALA A 743 28.74 27.73 0.90
CA ALA A 743 30.02 28.33 1.30
C ALA A 743 30.01 29.86 1.17
#